data_AF-A0A5B9PH37-F1
#
_entry.id   AF-A0A5B9PH37-F1
#
_cell.length_a   1.000
_cell.length_b   1.000
_cell.length_c   1.000
_cell.angle_alpha   90.00
_cell.angle_beta   90.00
_cell.angle_gamma   90.00
#
_symmetry.space_group_name_H-M   'P 1'
#
loop_
_entity.id
_entity.type
_entity.pdbx_description
1 polymer ?
#
loop_
_entity_poly.entity_id
_entity_poly.type
_entity_poly.pdbx_seq_one_letter_code
_entity_poly.pdbx_strand_id
1 'polypeptide(L)'
;MPTPNSESEDSSCRLASFDEALGLPPAPSELIEQAARAVRQEYRDCSKWKRMTCEKVSVVVESERGIIHVVHVDGAVDFDWTWEGATAFRPKSEAGLVNVVDYSDPELIHETALWSGEILEVDEQNGCLFISLDNPEVTPVPGEFSVRPFEFLATLNTIYNDEVFAEVRNEELDRRLNASCGGIHPVVRRQSKFSLPELENWWQYSWSVLWGPPGTGKTYTTGRQVAAAIEDPAERILVVSTTNQATDAVAISIGNAIRQHDSAASAIEEGLVQRVGKGAAWQAYRKAKLADMLRGTESALLAEMDKLGKKLASAESTQDRAMMRMHLQQLRDDCSDCSKKAFLDPDVSVVVATAFKAVSLIKDEFIAAMVNESRAPFTTIIIDEAGLISRSAVAALSLLASDRVVLVGDSKQLAPISRIARVLPSRQAKWLSSSGVTHLEDVDTDVSGVHLLSQQYRMHQEIGDIVSSYQYGGRLTTSQSVRERKTEIPGSIIAFARALWCVLDEEEVGIDQIRASRGPANKSWIRAATPAVLQKLFEEDEFKSSHGLFITPFKAQADSVAALFAKWKATSWQASTVHSQQGAESDIVIFDTVNAGNVTWPVHEWQRLVNVALSRAREAVIVLASRSEMDEPHLRTLKHLLKPAILKRSESGFAWQDIQDLADTLSQPMVREARSDYALDPSSKKTTRTHSMPRIKKEGRDSEAENWTPKHRLGDQFASRRTMHPVLSREQQRLSGLDLDGKPRLVRGVAGSGKSVVMANWVARISEGIGNALDEGYRIWTVYSNRSLHKLLQDSILAAWEERQQGGLFAAKPFPWRNVSLMHVKDVLESILPEVGLSAHDFGFEYDLAAETFLQRNGGQGIEERCNALFIDEAQDMGPSMLRLLLSLVQQTSVADPNSRSANIFYDNAQNIYGAGTPKWSDYGIDMRGRSTIMRESFRSTKPIIEFAVNVLDHLSETEEHHELVDLGLLKEVIRGGNSWLQVGFNQVSGPRPHFQACPDIDSQLKVLGDHLVHLLTAEAVSPNDICILYNGKHVVEAVMNALTPRLAAFDVELSHQVGQSFQRRSNTVLITTPNSFKGYEAEVVLIPCADQFVGAGYRVLAKSLYVAMTRARSILAIYSMDPNSRSSGKPTFSFGRTHRQVAEVLQECAALVEL
;
A
#
# COMPACT_ATOMS: atom_id res chain seq x y z
N MET A 1 53.24 -41.80 52.54
CA MET A 1 53.13 -40.39 52.13
C MET A 1 54.05 -40.21 50.93
N PRO A 2 53.46 -40.24 49.73
CA PRO A 2 53.27 -39.00 48.98
C PRO A 2 51.80 -38.79 48.61
N THR A 3 51.54 -37.55 48.20
CA THR A 3 50.30 -36.78 48.06
C THR A 3 49.26 -37.32 47.09
N PRO A 4 47.96 -37.11 47.36
CA PRO A 4 46.88 -37.44 46.43
C PRO A 4 46.81 -36.37 45.34
N ASN A 5 46.95 -36.76 44.08
CA ASN A 5 46.56 -35.92 42.96
C ASN A 5 45.02 -35.87 42.90
N SER A 6 44.52 -34.65 42.96
CA SER A 6 43.17 -34.25 42.67
C SER A 6 42.80 -34.64 41.23
N GLU A 7 42.06 -35.73 41.07
CA GLU A 7 41.06 -35.81 40.00
C GLU A 7 39.78 -35.21 40.58
N SER A 8 39.66 -33.89 40.43
CA SER A 8 38.39 -33.21 40.53
C SER A 8 37.48 -33.74 39.42
N GLU A 9 36.34 -34.28 39.82
CA GLU A 9 35.15 -34.46 39.00
C GLU A 9 34.76 -33.11 38.38
N ASP A 10 35.33 -32.78 37.23
CA ASP A 10 34.80 -31.75 36.35
C ASP A 10 33.84 -32.44 35.39
N SER A 11 32.58 -32.56 35.81
CA SER A 11 31.48 -32.87 34.90
C SER A 11 31.33 -31.69 33.93
N SER A 12 32.16 -31.67 32.88
CA SER A 12 32.05 -30.71 31.80
C SER A 12 30.61 -30.76 31.26
N CYS A 13 29.82 -29.71 31.48
CA CYS A 13 28.49 -29.57 30.89
C CYS A 13 28.64 -29.67 29.38
N ARG A 14 28.28 -30.82 28.80
CA ARG A 14 28.28 -31.01 27.34
C ARG A 14 27.14 -30.18 26.78
N LEU A 15 27.46 -29.11 26.05
CA LEU A 15 26.48 -28.26 25.38
C LEU A 15 26.14 -28.83 24.00
N ALA A 16 24.87 -28.71 23.58
CA ALA A 16 24.46 -29.01 22.21
C ALA A 16 25.13 -28.03 21.24
N SER A 17 25.92 -28.54 20.28
CA SER A 17 26.64 -27.69 19.33
C SER A 17 27.04 -28.43 18.06
N PHE A 18 26.69 -27.89 16.90
CA PHE A 18 26.85 -28.47 15.57
C PHE A 18 27.52 -27.48 14.62
N ASP A 19 28.40 -27.95 13.73
CA ASP A 19 29.09 -27.09 12.76
C ASP A 19 28.13 -26.66 11.64
N GLU A 20 28.19 -25.39 11.20
CA GLU A 20 27.38 -24.88 10.09
C GLU A 20 27.57 -25.72 8.81
N ALA A 21 26.47 -26.08 8.17
CA ALA A 21 26.44 -26.98 7.01
C ALA A 21 25.29 -26.70 6.03
N LEU A 22 24.70 -25.49 5.99
CA LEU A 22 23.57 -25.18 5.12
C LEU A 22 23.96 -25.09 3.64
N GLY A 23 25.24 -24.82 3.34
CA GLY A 23 25.74 -24.74 1.96
C GLY A 23 25.14 -23.58 1.16
N LEU A 24 24.85 -22.45 1.83
CA LEU A 24 24.27 -21.28 1.20
C LEU A 24 25.28 -20.55 0.29
N PRO A 25 24.85 -20.00 -0.86
CA PRO A 25 25.73 -19.25 -1.76
C PRO A 25 26.11 -17.88 -1.17
N PRO A 26 27.24 -17.30 -1.60
CA PRO A 26 27.64 -15.95 -1.19
C PRO A 26 26.60 -14.91 -1.63
N ALA A 27 26.52 -13.81 -0.88
CA ALA A 27 25.58 -12.72 -1.13
C ALA A 27 26.29 -11.45 -1.65
N PRO A 28 25.59 -10.56 -2.36
CA PRO A 28 26.07 -9.20 -2.59
C PRO A 28 26.23 -8.47 -1.26
N SER A 29 27.39 -7.83 -1.04
CA SER A 29 27.71 -7.10 0.19
C SER A 29 26.71 -5.97 0.52
N GLU A 30 26.00 -5.46 -0.47
CA GLU A 30 24.97 -4.43 -0.27
C GLU A 30 23.75 -4.93 0.53
N LEU A 31 23.44 -6.24 0.51
CA LEU A 31 22.24 -6.77 1.19
C LEU A 31 22.33 -6.60 2.71
N ILE A 32 23.47 -6.95 3.29
CA ILE A 32 23.69 -6.84 4.74
C ILE A 32 23.66 -5.38 5.18
N GLU A 33 24.27 -4.45 4.41
CA GLU A 33 24.23 -3.02 4.72
C GLU A 33 22.82 -2.43 4.64
N GLN A 34 22.02 -2.86 3.66
CA GLN A 34 20.64 -2.40 3.52
C GLN A 34 19.76 -2.94 4.66
N ALA A 35 19.92 -4.23 5.00
CA ALA A 35 19.19 -4.85 6.10
C ALA A 35 19.59 -4.21 7.46
N ALA A 36 20.89 -4.02 7.70
CA ALA A 36 21.38 -3.37 8.92
C ALA A 36 20.85 -1.94 9.07
N ARG A 37 20.86 -1.15 7.98
CA ARG A 37 20.26 0.19 7.95
C ARG A 37 18.75 0.15 8.22
N ALA A 38 18.02 -0.76 7.60
CA ALA A 38 16.58 -0.89 7.79
C ALA A 38 16.24 -1.25 9.25
N VAL A 39 16.90 -2.27 9.80
CA VAL A 39 16.74 -2.70 11.20
C VAL A 39 17.11 -1.58 12.17
N ARG A 40 18.24 -0.90 11.96
CA ARG A 40 18.68 0.21 12.81
C ARG A 40 17.69 1.36 12.80
N GLN A 41 17.17 1.69 11.62
CA GLN A 41 16.18 2.75 11.48
C GLN A 41 14.87 2.35 12.14
N GLU A 42 14.38 1.11 11.96
CA GLU A 42 13.13 0.66 12.59
C GLU A 42 13.27 0.58 14.09
N TYR A 43 14.41 0.10 14.58
CA TYR A 43 14.75 0.20 15.99
C TYR A 43 14.68 1.66 16.46
N ARG A 44 15.34 2.62 15.78
CA ARG A 44 15.28 4.04 16.16
C ARG A 44 13.88 4.64 16.12
N ASP A 45 13.09 4.33 15.10
CA ASP A 45 11.76 4.92 14.91
C ASP A 45 10.69 4.29 15.81
N CYS A 46 10.77 2.98 16.04
CA CYS A 46 9.88 2.29 16.97
C CYS A 46 10.31 2.46 18.42
N SER A 47 11.60 2.60 18.72
CA SER A 47 12.10 2.91 20.06
C SER A 47 12.13 4.40 20.37
N LYS A 48 11.43 5.25 19.60
CA LYS A 48 11.25 6.67 19.96
C LYS A 48 10.56 6.77 21.31
N TRP A 49 11.23 7.44 22.22
CA TRP A 49 10.79 7.65 23.58
C TRP A 49 9.62 8.60 23.54
N LYS A 50 8.49 8.21 24.12
CA LYS A 50 7.40 9.17 24.30
C LYS A 50 7.69 9.95 25.58
N ARG A 51 8.11 11.20 25.42
CA ARG A 51 8.21 12.13 26.54
C ARG A 51 6.82 12.53 26.97
N MET A 52 6.59 12.46 28.27
CA MET A 52 5.31 12.75 28.88
C MET A 52 5.55 13.52 30.16
N THR A 53 4.60 14.37 30.51
CA THR A 53 4.66 15.14 31.74
C THR A 53 3.68 14.52 32.72
N CYS A 54 4.21 14.00 33.82
CA CYS A 54 3.40 13.56 34.95
C CYS A 54 2.89 14.81 35.67
N GLU A 55 1.59 15.06 35.67
CA GLU A 55 0.98 16.15 36.44
C GLU A 55 0.81 15.77 37.90
N LYS A 56 0.30 14.56 38.10
CA LYS A 56 -0.07 14.04 39.41
C LYS A 56 0.18 12.55 39.45
N VAL A 57 0.56 12.08 40.63
CA VAL A 57 0.65 10.66 40.93
C VAL A 57 -0.41 10.35 41.97
N SER A 58 -1.23 9.35 41.72
CA SER A 58 -2.15 8.80 42.70
C SER A 58 -1.86 7.32 42.91
N VAL A 59 -1.96 6.85 44.13
CA VAL A 59 -1.93 5.42 44.42
C VAL A 59 -3.36 4.90 44.31
N VAL A 60 -3.59 3.91 43.44
CA VAL A 60 -4.94 3.35 43.26
C VAL A 60 -5.22 2.26 44.29
N VAL A 61 -4.24 1.40 44.58
CA VAL A 61 -4.38 0.32 45.57
C VAL A 61 -3.01 0.05 46.19
N GLU A 62 -2.94 0.07 47.52
CA GLU A 62 -1.92 -0.68 48.29
C GLU A 62 -2.47 -2.09 48.48
N SER A 63 -1.80 -3.08 47.90
CA SER A 63 -2.09 -4.48 48.15
C SER A 63 -0.91 -5.11 48.89
N GLU A 64 -1.13 -6.27 49.52
CA GLU A 64 -0.02 -7.10 50.05
C GLU A 64 1.03 -7.46 48.97
N ARG A 65 0.72 -7.19 47.69
CA ARG A 65 1.49 -7.60 46.51
C ARG A 65 2.12 -6.42 45.78
N GLY A 66 2.25 -5.25 46.40
CA GLY A 66 2.89 -4.07 45.79
C GLY A 66 1.92 -2.95 45.48
N ILE A 67 2.49 -1.83 45.03
CA ILE A 67 1.81 -0.53 44.89
C ILE A 67 1.67 -0.17 43.41
N ILE A 68 0.44 -0.09 42.92
CA ILE A 68 0.17 0.45 41.58
C ILE A 68 0.07 1.96 41.65
N HIS A 69 1.00 2.60 40.95
CA HIS A 69 1.02 4.04 40.82
C HIS A 69 0.27 4.42 39.55
N VAL A 70 -0.67 5.34 39.68
CA VAL A 70 -1.32 5.97 38.54
C VAL A 70 -0.67 7.31 38.29
N VAL A 71 0.03 7.38 37.17
CA VAL A 71 0.62 8.60 36.65
C VAL A 71 -0.40 9.25 35.73
N HIS A 72 -0.88 10.41 36.15
CA HIS A 72 -1.78 11.27 35.38
C HIS A 72 -0.92 12.16 34.50
N VAL A 73 -1.21 12.17 33.20
CA VAL A 73 -0.52 12.98 32.21
C VAL A 73 -1.44 14.03 31.61
N ASP A 74 -0.85 15.14 31.12
CA ASP A 74 -1.60 16.19 30.45
C ASP A 74 -2.14 15.69 29.08
N GLY A 75 -3.46 15.63 28.95
CA GLY A 75 -4.16 15.21 27.74
C GLY A 75 -4.28 13.69 27.54
N ALA A 76 -4.75 13.29 26.36
CA ALA A 76 -4.94 11.89 26.01
C ALA A 76 -3.59 11.16 25.87
N VAL A 77 -3.46 9.98 26.49
CA VAL A 77 -2.32 9.09 26.25
C VAL A 77 -2.51 8.42 24.88
N ASP A 78 -1.44 8.39 24.09
CA ASP A 78 -1.47 7.79 22.76
C ASP A 78 -0.16 7.10 22.45
N PHE A 79 -0.15 5.78 22.42
CA PHE A 79 1.01 5.06 21.95
C PHE A 79 0.75 4.62 20.51
N ASP A 80 1.63 5.01 19.59
CA ASP A 80 1.59 4.48 18.23
C ASP A 80 1.88 2.97 18.20
N TRP A 81 2.29 2.39 19.35
CA TRP A 81 2.68 1.00 19.65
C TRP A 81 1.83 0.38 20.77
N THR A 82 1.81 -0.96 20.83
CA THR A 82 1.21 -1.70 21.94
C THR A 82 1.97 -1.42 23.22
N TRP A 83 1.28 -0.90 24.22
CA TRP A 83 1.89 -0.53 25.50
C TRP A 83 2.28 -1.71 26.38
N GLU A 84 1.81 -2.91 26.07
CA GLU A 84 2.16 -4.12 26.82
C GLU A 84 3.67 -4.39 26.76
N GLY A 85 4.31 -4.57 27.92
CA GLY A 85 5.75 -4.74 28.05
C GLY A 85 6.56 -3.46 27.86
N ALA A 86 5.92 -2.29 27.91
CA ALA A 86 6.59 -0.99 27.86
C ALA A 86 7.05 -0.53 29.24
N THR A 87 8.18 0.16 29.27
CA THR A 87 8.79 0.66 30.50
C THR A 87 8.68 2.18 30.54
N ALA A 88 8.19 2.72 31.64
CA ALA A 88 8.20 4.14 31.96
C ALA A 88 9.33 4.44 32.95
N PHE A 89 10.06 5.53 32.75
CA PHE A 89 11.09 5.93 33.70
C PHE A 89 11.42 7.42 33.63
N ARG A 90 12.07 7.91 34.68
CA ARG A 90 12.56 9.28 34.80
C ARG A 90 14.04 9.32 35.19
N PRO A 91 14.92 10.06 34.50
CA PRO A 91 16.35 10.15 34.84
C PRO A 91 16.64 11.06 36.04
N LYS A 92 17.77 10.83 36.74
CA LYS A 92 18.23 11.59 37.94
C LYS A 92 18.65 13.04 37.70
N SER A 93 18.95 13.47 36.47
CA SER A 93 19.36 14.85 36.15
C SER A 93 18.73 15.39 34.85
N GLU A 94 18.50 16.71 34.78
CA GLU A 94 18.02 17.40 33.56
C GLU A 94 19.03 17.35 32.40
N ALA A 95 20.34 17.32 32.68
CA ALA A 95 21.37 17.07 31.68
C ALA A 95 21.28 15.65 31.09
N GLY A 96 20.76 14.71 31.87
CA GLY A 96 20.42 13.35 31.45
C GLY A 96 19.31 13.30 30.41
N LEU A 97 18.39 14.28 30.36
CA LEU A 97 17.30 14.42 29.37
C LEU A 97 17.77 14.95 28.00
N VAL A 98 18.94 15.60 27.96
CA VAL A 98 19.53 16.19 26.73
C VAL A 98 20.43 15.19 25.98
N ASN A 99 21.04 14.22 26.69
CA ASN A 99 21.92 13.19 26.11
C ASN A 99 21.26 11.80 25.95
N VAL A 100 19.93 11.73 25.95
CA VAL A 100 19.10 10.49 25.98
C VAL A 100 19.21 9.61 24.72
N VAL A 101 19.95 10.02 23.70
CA VAL A 101 19.82 9.46 22.34
C VAL A 101 20.44 8.06 22.18
N ASP A 102 21.22 7.55 23.14
CA ASP A 102 22.06 6.35 22.89
C ASP A 102 22.13 5.28 24.00
N TYR A 103 21.22 5.26 24.98
CA TYR A 103 21.15 4.10 25.88
C TYR A 103 20.41 2.95 25.20
N SER A 104 21.17 2.05 24.58
CA SER A 104 20.69 0.76 24.06
C SER A 104 20.64 -0.33 25.13
N ASP A 105 21.12 -0.03 26.34
CA ASP A 105 21.29 -0.95 27.45
C ASP A 105 20.27 -0.65 28.59
N PRO A 106 19.36 -1.58 28.90
CA PRO A 106 18.39 -1.46 29.99
C PRO A 106 19.03 -1.34 31.37
N GLU A 107 20.21 -1.92 31.60
CA GLU A 107 20.88 -1.92 32.92
C GLU A 107 21.31 -0.49 33.32
N LEU A 108 21.74 0.30 32.34
CA LEU A 108 22.09 1.72 32.50
C LEU A 108 20.89 2.61 32.88
N ILE A 109 19.66 2.22 32.53
CA ILE A 109 18.45 2.95 32.93
C ILE A 109 18.20 2.78 34.43
N HIS A 110 18.31 1.56 34.96
CA HIS A 110 18.10 1.30 36.38
C HIS A 110 19.11 2.06 37.27
N GLU A 111 20.35 2.22 36.82
CA GLU A 111 21.36 2.96 37.58
C GLU A 111 21.15 4.48 37.55
N THR A 112 20.60 5.01 36.46
CA THR A 112 20.49 6.46 36.21
C THR A 112 19.09 7.04 36.40
N ALA A 113 18.07 6.20 36.64
CA ALA A 113 16.69 6.62 36.85
C ALA A 113 16.38 7.02 38.31
N LEU A 114 15.63 8.11 38.49
CA LEU A 114 14.93 8.46 39.73
C LEU A 114 13.91 7.38 40.08
N TRP A 115 13.12 6.96 39.09
CA TRP A 115 12.21 5.84 39.17
C TRP A 115 12.05 5.21 37.78
N SER A 116 11.82 3.91 37.74
CA SER A 116 11.50 3.13 36.54
C SER A 116 10.47 2.07 36.90
N GLY A 117 9.67 1.67 35.92
CA GLY A 117 8.64 0.66 36.11
C GLY A 117 7.92 0.27 34.83
N GLU A 118 7.30 -0.90 34.84
CA GLU A 118 6.51 -1.39 33.72
C GLU A 118 5.10 -0.77 33.70
N ILE A 119 4.61 -0.46 32.50
CA ILE A 119 3.22 -0.04 32.27
C ILE A 119 2.34 -1.29 32.26
N LEU A 120 1.47 -1.37 33.26
CA LEU A 120 0.48 -2.42 33.44
C LEU A 120 -0.81 -2.16 32.67
N GLU A 121 -1.21 -0.91 32.52
CA GLU A 121 -2.45 -0.52 31.85
C GLU A 121 -2.38 0.95 31.41
N VAL A 122 -3.14 1.28 30.37
CA VAL A 122 -3.29 2.65 29.87
C VAL A 122 -4.77 2.98 29.76
N ASP A 123 -5.20 4.05 30.43
CA ASP A 123 -6.47 4.72 30.16
C ASP A 123 -6.23 5.88 29.20
N GLU A 124 -6.42 5.63 27.90
CA GLU A 124 -6.22 6.63 26.86
C GLU A 124 -7.20 7.81 26.96
N GLN A 125 -8.42 7.56 27.45
CA GLN A 125 -9.48 8.57 27.52
C GLN A 125 -9.21 9.59 28.63
N ASN A 126 -8.75 9.10 29.78
CA ASN A 126 -8.52 9.94 30.96
C ASN A 126 -7.05 10.34 31.15
N GLY A 127 -6.14 9.88 30.29
CA GLY A 127 -4.74 10.25 30.37
C GLY A 127 -4.00 9.59 31.54
N CYS A 128 -4.34 8.34 31.88
CA CYS A 128 -3.78 7.65 33.05
C CYS A 128 -2.90 6.47 32.64
N LEU A 129 -1.69 6.40 33.20
CA LEU A 129 -0.79 5.25 33.11
C LEU A 129 -0.75 4.52 34.44
N PHE A 130 -1.03 3.22 34.44
CA PHE A 130 -0.90 2.36 35.62
C PHE A 130 0.46 1.69 35.57
N ILE A 131 1.32 1.99 36.55
CA ILE A 131 2.74 1.61 36.55
C ILE A 131 3.05 0.77 37.79
N SER A 132 3.73 -0.35 37.59
CA SER A 132 4.43 -1.10 38.64
C SER A 132 5.88 -0.69 38.67
N LEU A 133 6.40 -0.24 39.81
CA LEU A 133 7.78 0.23 39.91
C LEU A 133 8.76 -0.92 40.20
N ASP A 134 9.95 -0.81 39.61
CA ASP A 134 11.04 -1.78 39.84
C ASP A 134 11.55 -1.70 41.29
N ASN A 135 11.57 -0.49 41.86
CA ASN A 135 11.87 -0.26 43.27
C ASN A 135 10.61 0.27 44.00
N PRO A 136 9.95 -0.55 44.84
CA PRO A 136 8.73 -0.17 45.55
C PRO A 136 8.95 0.88 46.65
N GLU A 137 10.20 1.14 47.06
CA GLU A 137 10.53 2.20 48.05
C GLU A 137 10.55 3.60 47.43
N VAL A 138 10.50 3.70 46.11
CA VAL A 138 10.48 4.96 45.38
C VAL A 138 9.05 5.28 44.95
N THR A 139 8.68 6.56 45.00
CA THR A 139 7.39 7.03 44.47
C THR A 139 7.63 7.87 43.21
N PRO A 140 6.85 7.69 42.12
CA PRO A 140 6.90 8.58 40.98
C PRO A 140 6.58 10.00 41.43
N VAL A 141 7.30 10.97 40.88
CA VAL A 141 7.12 12.40 41.19
C VAL A 141 6.64 13.17 39.96
N PRO A 142 5.82 14.22 40.12
CA PRO A 142 5.40 15.09 39.02
C PRO A 142 6.57 15.69 38.23
N GLY A 143 6.39 15.84 36.92
CA GLY A 143 7.38 16.34 35.95
C GLY A 143 7.64 15.37 34.80
N GLU A 144 8.64 15.67 33.97
CA GLU A 144 8.93 14.92 32.76
C GLU A 144 9.43 13.50 33.05
N PHE A 145 8.90 12.54 32.30
CA PHE A 145 9.36 11.16 32.24
C PHE A 145 9.25 10.65 30.81
N SER A 146 9.81 9.47 30.54
CA SER A 146 9.80 8.86 29.21
C SER A 146 9.22 7.47 29.26
N VAL A 147 8.58 7.08 28.16
CA VAL A 147 8.07 5.72 27.97
C VAL A 147 8.70 5.08 26.72
N ARG A 148 9.19 3.84 26.89
CA ARG A 148 9.84 3.03 25.85
C ARG A 148 9.02 1.76 25.54
N PRO A 149 8.81 1.41 24.27
CA PRO A 149 8.14 0.16 23.87
C PRO A 149 8.99 -1.10 24.08
N PHE A 150 8.31 -2.24 24.01
CA PHE A 150 8.87 -3.59 24.09
C PHE A 150 10.04 -3.90 23.12
N GLU A 151 10.99 -4.74 23.57
CA GLU A 151 12.39 -4.79 23.10
C GLU A 151 12.72 -5.67 21.87
N PHE A 152 11.73 -6.18 21.12
CA PHE A 152 11.98 -7.12 20.00
C PHE A 152 13.04 -6.62 18.99
N LEU A 153 12.93 -5.36 18.57
CA LEU A 153 13.82 -4.76 17.58
C LEU A 153 15.23 -4.49 18.12
N ALA A 154 15.40 -4.36 19.44
CA ALA A 154 16.71 -4.17 20.05
C ALA A 154 17.61 -5.37 19.78
N THR A 155 17.05 -6.57 19.79
CA THR A 155 17.83 -7.79 19.55
C THR A 155 18.25 -7.95 18.10
N LEU A 156 17.34 -7.70 17.16
CA LEU A 156 17.73 -7.63 15.75
C LEU A 156 18.76 -6.53 15.52
N ASN A 157 18.61 -5.36 16.15
CA ASN A 157 19.58 -4.28 16.01
C ASN A 157 20.97 -4.71 16.48
N THR A 158 21.09 -5.42 17.60
CA THR A 158 22.38 -5.96 18.08
C THR A 158 23.01 -6.90 17.05
N ILE A 159 22.29 -7.91 16.56
CA ILE A 159 22.82 -8.88 15.59
C ILE A 159 23.33 -8.18 14.32
N TYR A 160 22.58 -7.20 13.82
CA TYR A 160 22.89 -6.52 12.57
C TYR A 160 23.86 -5.34 12.68
N ASN A 161 24.13 -4.81 13.88
CA ASN A 161 24.86 -3.55 14.02
C ASN A 161 25.92 -3.52 15.13
N ASP A 162 25.92 -4.45 16.07
CA ASP A 162 26.84 -4.47 17.21
C ASP A 162 28.16 -5.17 16.87
N GLU A 163 29.29 -4.73 17.44
CA GLU A 163 30.60 -5.34 17.18
C GLU A 163 30.67 -6.80 17.60
N VAL A 164 29.89 -7.22 18.60
CA VAL A 164 29.84 -8.62 19.07
C VAL A 164 29.52 -9.62 17.95
N PHE A 165 28.78 -9.19 16.92
CA PHE A 165 28.37 -10.03 15.78
C PHE A 165 29.09 -9.66 14.47
N ALA A 166 30.19 -8.91 14.52
CA ALA A 166 30.89 -8.44 13.32
C ALA A 166 31.38 -9.59 12.43
N GLU A 167 31.92 -10.65 13.02
CA GLU A 167 32.41 -11.83 12.27
C GLU A 167 31.26 -12.56 11.60
N VAL A 168 30.19 -12.87 12.34
CA VAL A 168 28.97 -13.54 11.82
C VAL A 168 28.33 -12.76 10.69
N ARG A 169 28.32 -11.42 10.76
CA ARG A 169 27.78 -10.57 9.69
C ARG A 169 28.52 -10.73 8.38
N ASN A 170 29.84 -10.90 8.44
CA ASN A 170 30.69 -10.97 7.27
C ASN A 170 30.76 -12.38 6.67
N GLU A 171 30.59 -13.42 7.49
CA GLU A 171 30.80 -14.80 7.06
C GLU A 171 29.50 -15.56 6.74
N GLU A 172 28.43 -15.34 7.53
CA GLU A 172 27.24 -16.21 7.53
C GLU A 172 25.90 -15.47 7.36
N LEU A 173 25.71 -14.31 8.00
CA LEU A 173 24.42 -13.63 8.02
C LEU A 173 24.02 -13.10 6.63
N ASP A 174 24.98 -12.69 5.81
CA ASP A 174 24.75 -12.22 4.45
C ASP A 174 24.18 -13.33 3.54
N ARG A 175 24.71 -14.55 3.62
CA ARG A 175 24.23 -15.74 2.89
C ARG A 175 22.83 -16.12 3.34
N ARG A 176 22.58 -16.08 4.64
CA ARG A 176 21.26 -16.35 5.25
C ARG A 176 20.22 -15.30 4.86
N LEU A 177 20.61 -14.03 4.79
CA LEU A 177 19.79 -12.94 4.25
C LEU A 177 19.45 -13.16 2.78
N ASN A 178 20.43 -13.56 1.97
CA ASN A 178 20.21 -13.87 0.56
C ASN A 178 19.20 -15.03 0.41
N ALA A 179 19.38 -16.12 1.16
CA ALA A 179 18.45 -17.25 1.18
C ALA A 179 17.03 -16.85 1.61
N SER A 180 16.90 -15.92 2.56
CA SER A 180 15.59 -15.37 2.97
C SER A 180 14.86 -14.60 1.87
N CYS A 181 15.52 -14.21 0.79
CA CYS A 181 14.87 -13.58 -0.35
C CYS A 181 14.06 -14.55 -1.22
N GLY A 182 14.34 -15.86 -1.11
CA GLY A 182 13.70 -16.94 -1.86
C GLY A 182 14.53 -17.46 -3.04
N GLY A 183 14.16 -18.63 -3.55
CA GLY A 183 14.78 -19.25 -4.74
C GLY A 183 16.13 -19.93 -4.52
N ILE A 184 16.58 -20.05 -3.27
CA ILE A 184 17.83 -20.72 -2.89
C ILE A 184 17.48 -21.94 -2.03
N HIS A 185 17.75 -23.13 -2.57
CA HIS A 185 17.41 -24.40 -1.94
C HIS A 185 18.56 -25.41 -2.13
N PRO A 186 19.69 -25.29 -1.39
CA PRO A 186 20.78 -26.26 -1.46
C PRO A 186 20.34 -27.60 -0.86
N VAL A 187 21.06 -28.66 -1.19
CA VAL A 187 20.80 -30.01 -0.64
C VAL A 187 21.51 -30.13 0.71
N VAL A 188 20.86 -30.76 1.69
CA VAL A 188 21.46 -31.04 3.01
C VAL A 188 22.69 -31.92 2.83
N ARG A 189 23.78 -31.60 3.53
CA ARG A 189 25.03 -32.37 3.48
C ARG A 189 24.84 -33.83 3.91
N ARG A 190 24.00 -34.05 4.93
CA ARG A 190 23.58 -35.37 5.40
C ARG A 190 22.12 -35.62 5.03
N GLN A 191 21.91 -36.58 4.14
CA GLN A 191 20.56 -37.05 3.82
C GLN A 191 19.98 -37.84 5.01
N SER A 192 18.77 -37.49 5.43
CA SER A 192 18.02 -38.26 6.42
C SER A 192 16.91 -39.07 5.74
N LYS A 193 16.71 -40.30 6.22
CA LYS A 193 15.60 -41.18 5.81
C LYS A 193 14.38 -41.04 6.73
N PHE A 194 14.53 -40.31 7.83
CA PHE A 194 13.51 -40.13 8.85
C PHE A 194 12.64 -38.91 8.49
N SER A 195 11.69 -39.12 7.58
CA SER A 195 10.78 -38.08 7.08
C SER A 195 9.45 -38.69 6.67
N LEU A 196 8.42 -37.86 6.53
CA LEU A 196 7.17 -38.33 5.94
C LEU A 196 7.39 -38.73 4.47
N PRO A 197 6.82 -39.85 3.99
CA PRO A 197 7.00 -40.29 2.60
C PRO A 197 6.64 -39.23 1.56
N GLU A 198 5.60 -38.43 1.82
CA GLU A 198 5.15 -37.33 0.96
C GLU A 198 6.07 -36.10 0.99
N LEU A 199 6.96 -36.01 1.98
CA LEU A 199 7.91 -34.91 2.17
C LEU A 199 9.38 -35.35 2.01
N GLU A 200 9.65 -36.61 1.66
CA GLU A 200 11.01 -37.16 1.62
C GLU A 200 11.94 -36.37 0.70
N ASN A 201 11.48 -36.03 -0.50
CA ASN A 201 12.23 -35.21 -1.46
C ASN A 201 12.45 -33.78 -0.95
N TRP A 202 11.44 -33.20 -0.30
CA TRP A 202 11.50 -31.85 0.24
C TRP A 202 12.44 -31.74 1.45
N TRP A 203 12.53 -32.80 2.26
CA TRP A 203 13.40 -32.88 3.43
C TRP A 203 14.90 -32.97 3.08
N GLN A 204 15.24 -33.23 1.81
CA GLN A 204 16.61 -33.26 1.31
C GLN A 204 17.21 -31.86 1.08
N TYR A 205 16.45 -30.78 1.24
CA TYR A 205 16.95 -29.41 1.07
C TYR A 205 17.29 -28.76 2.42
N SER A 206 18.43 -28.06 2.48
CA SER A 206 18.90 -27.32 3.67
C SER A 206 18.18 -25.99 3.87
N TRP A 207 17.57 -25.45 2.82
CA TRP A 207 16.67 -24.32 2.90
C TRP A 207 15.40 -24.68 2.14
N SER A 208 14.27 -24.80 2.82
CA SER A 208 13.04 -25.31 2.21
C SER A 208 11.80 -24.56 2.70
N VAL A 209 10.73 -24.61 1.92
CA VAL A 209 9.46 -23.94 2.23
C VAL A 209 8.31 -24.93 2.17
N LEU A 210 7.55 -25.04 3.25
CA LEU A 210 6.24 -25.69 3.26
C LEU A 210 5.18 -24.61 3.06
N TRP A 211 4.76 -24.42 1.81
CA TRP A 211 3.74 -23.45 1.46
C TRP A 211 2.36 -24.06 1.72
N GLY A 212 1.67 -23.54 2.73
CA GLY A 212 0.33 -24.03 3.06
C GLY A 212 -0.71 -22.93 3.06
N PRO A 213 -1.56 -22.88 2.05
CA PRO A 213 -2.78 -22.08 2.02
C PRO A 213 -3.70 -22.32 3.25
N PRO A 214 -4.74 -21.50 3.47
CA PRO A 214 -5.62 -21.64 4.61
C PRO A 214 -6.30 -23.00 4.69
N GLY A 215 -6.31 -23.59 5.90
CA GLY A 215 -6.98 -24.86 6.14
C GLY A 215 -6.26 -26.10 5.60
N THR A 216 -5.08 -25.98 5.00
CA THR A 216 -4.37 -27.14 4.39
C THR A 216 -3.56 -27.98 5.37
N GLY A 217 -3.58 -27.62 6.66
CA GLY A 217 -2.94 -28.41 7.70
C GLY A 217 -1.43 -28.19 7.84
N LYS A 218 -0.92 -26.97 7.61
CA LYS A 218 0.49 -26.59 7.87
C LYS A 218 1.00 -27.12 9.22
N THR A 219 0.37 -26.69 10.31
CA THR A 219 0.75 -27.05 11.68
C THR A 219 0.62 -28.55 11.96
N TYR A 220 -0.38 -29.20 11.36
CA TYR A 220 -0.55 -30.66 11.43
C TYR A 220 0.59 -31.40 10.73
N THR A 221 0.93 -30.96 9.52
CA THR A 221 2.01 -31.51 8.69
C THR A 221 3.36 -31.32 9.36
N THR A 222 3.64 -30.12 9.90
CA THR A 222 4.83 -29.84 10.71
C THR A 222 4.93 -30.80 11.90
N GLY A 223 3.84 -31.00 12.64
CA GLY A 223 3.80 -31.92 13.78
C GLY A 223 4.19 -33.35 13.40
N ARG A 224 3.62 -33.85 12.30
CA ARG A 224 3.93 -35.19 11.77
C ARG A 224 5.35 -35.31 11.26
N GLN A 225 5.88 -34.28 10.59
CA GLN A 225 7.26 -34.28 10.10
C GLN A 225 8.26 -34.28 11.26
N VAL A 226 8.02 -33.49 12.32
CA VAL A 226 8.86 -33.51 13.53
C VAL A 226 8.80 -34.86 14.22
N ALA A 227 7.61 -35.47 14.32
CA ALA A 227 7.46 -36.81 14.89
C ALA A 227 8.19 -37.90 14.10
N ALA A 228 8.31 -37.76 12.78
CA ALA A 228 9.12 -38.67 11.97
C ALA A 228 10.63 -38.40 12.15
N ALA A 229 11.04 -37.13 12.16
CA ALA A 229 12.45 -36.73 12.22
C ALA A 229 13.11 -36.97 13.59
N ILE A 230 12.34 -37.02 14.69
CA ILE A 230 12.88 -37.26 16.04
C ILE A 230 13.54 -38.64 16.19
N GLU A 231 13.25 -39.58 15.28
CA GLU A 231 13.89 -40.89 15.24
C GLU A 231 15.36 -40.84 14.80
N ASP A 232 15.77 -39.78 14.10
CA ASP A 232 17.17 -39.59 13.73
C ASP A 232 17.94 -39.05 14.95
N PRO A 233 18.85 -39.82 15.56
CA PRO A 233 19.58 -39.37 16.75
C PRO A 233 20.54 -38.21 16.46
N ALA A 234 20.75 -37.87 15.19
CA ALA A 234 21.50 -36.68 14.81
C ALA A 234 20.61 -35.44 14.60
N GLU A 235 19.29 -35.58 14.58
CA GLU A 235 18.39 -34.43 14.46
C GLU A 235 18.10 -33.84 15.83
N ARG A 236 18.28 -32.53 15.92
CA ARG A 236 17.86 -31.70 17.03
C ARG A 236 17.12 -30.50 16.47
N ILE A 237 15.85 -30.37 16.82
CA ILE A 237 14.91 -29.52 16.10
C ILE A 237 14.43 -28.38 16.99
N LEU A 238 14.59 -27.15 16.50
CA LEU A 238 13.95 -25.97 17.07
C LEU A 238 12.72 -25.61 16.22
N VAL A 239 11.55 -25.54 16.84
CA VAL A 239 10.32 -25.06 16.18
C VAL A 239 9.95 -23.71 16.78
N VAL A 240 9.85 -22.68 15.94
CA VAL A 240 9.46 -21.34 16.35
C VAL A 240 8.18 -20.87 15.70
N SER A 241 7.38 -20.08 16.41
CA SER A 241 6.20 -19.40 15.86
C SER A 241 6.07 -17.97 16.41
N THR A 242 5.18 -17.16 15.86
CA THR A 242 5.14 -15.71 16.14
C THR A 242 4.47 -15.33 17.46
N THR A 243 3.42 -16.04 17.86
CA THR A 243 2.64 -15.75 19.08
C THR A 243 2.64 -16.94 20.03
N ASN A 244 2.35 -16.72 21.31
CA ASN A 244 2.20 -17.84 22.26
C ASN A 244 1.11 -18.82 21.83
N GLN A 245 -0.02 -18.32 21.32
CA GLN A 245 -1.12 -19.16 20.85
C GLN A 245 -0.71 -20.03 19.65
N ALA A 246 -0.02 -19.46 18.65
CA ALA A 246 0.47 -20.22 17.50
C ALA A 246 1.57 -21.22 17.90
N THR A 247 2.45 -20.82 18.82
CA THR A 247 3.48 -21.68 19.39
C THR A 247 2.88 -22.87 20.15
N ASP A 248 1.81 -22.65 20.92
CA ASP A 248 1.11 -23.72 21.62
C ASP A 248 0.34 -24.63 20.67
N ALA A 249 -0.25 -24.09 19.60
CA ALA A 249 -0.92 -24.88 18.58
C ALA A 249 0.06 -25.84 17.87
N VAL A 250 1.25 -25.36 17.49
CA VAL A 250 2.28 -26.23 16.88
C VAL A 250 2.87 -27.22 17.88
N ALA A 251 3.13 -26.82 19.12
CA ALA A 251 3.60 -27.73 20.16
C ALA A 251 2.60 -28.86 20.45
N ILE A 252 1.31 -28.55 20.59
CA ILE A 252 0.26 -29.55 20.80
C ILE A 252 0.14 -30.47 19.58
N SER A 253 0.26 -29.93 18.36
CA SER A 253 0.27 -30.73 17.12
C SER A 253 1.43 -31.73 17.12
N ILE A 254 2.65 -31.27 17.44
CA ILE A 254 3.86 -32.12 17.56
C ILE A 254 3.62 -33.19 18.63
N GLY A 255 3.19 -32.81 19.82
CA GLY A 255 2.97 -33.75 20.92
C GLY A 255 1.91 -34.82 20.61
N ASN A 256 0.83 -34.44 19.92
CA ASN A 256 -0.18 -35.40 19.47
C ASN A 256 0.35 -36.33 18.38
N ALA A 257 1.14 -35.81 17.44
CA ALA A 257 1.75 -36.62 16.38
C ALA A 257 2.75 -37.63 16.94
N ILE A 258 3.60 -37.22 17.89
CA ILE A 258 4.57 -38.09 18.57
C ILE A 258 3.87 -39.22 19.33
N ARG A 259 2.75 -38.94 20.00
CA ARG A 259 1.96 -39.98 20.68
C ARG A 259 1.33 -41.00 19.76
N GLN A 260 1.04 -40.61 18.53
CA GLN A 260 0.51 -41.50 17.50
C GLN A 260 1.62 -42.23 16.75
N HIS A 261 2.89 -41.95 17.05
CA HIS A 261 4.06 -42.55 16.43
C HIS A 261 4.65 -43.60 17.39
N ASP A 262 4.40 -44.88 17.12
CA ASP A 262 4.66 -45.99 18.06
C ASP A 262 6.11 -46.04 18.60
N SER A 263 7.08 -45.68 17.77
CA SER A 263 8.53 -45.65 18.06
C SER A 263 8.99 -44.46 18.89
N ALA A 264 8.24 -43.35 18.91
CA ALA A 264 8.60 -42.10 19.57
C ALA A 264 7.65 -41.74 20.74
N ALA A 265 6.68 -42.61 21.06
CA ALA A 265 5.61 -42.33 22.01
C ALA A 265 6.11 -41.96 23.42
N SER A 266 7.26 -42.48 23.86
CA SER A 266 7.87 -42.18 25.17
C SER A 266 8.67 -40.87 25.20
N ALA A 267 8.99 -40.25 24.05
CA ALA A 267 9.86 -39.08 23.97
C ALA A 267 9.38 -37.89 24.82
N ILE A 268 8.06 -37.74 24.94
CA ILE A 268 7.45 -36.69 25.78
C ILE A 268 7.65 -37.00 27.27
N GLU A 269 7.45 -38.27 27.68
CA GLU A 269 7.60 -38.71 29.07
C GLU A 269 9.08 -38.76 29.51
N GLU A 270 10.00 -38.91 28.56
CA GLU A 270 11.45 -38.85 28.77
C GLU A 270 11.97 -37.40 28.80
N GLY A 271 11.16 -36.42 28.39
CA GLY A 271 11.53 -35.00 28.40
C GLY A 271 12.35 -34.55 27.19
N LEU A 272 12.38 -35.34 26.12
CA LEU A 272 13.07 -35.03 24.86
C LEU A 272 12.38 -33.89 24.08
N VAL A 273 11.12 -33.60 24.40
CA VAL A 273 10.31 -32.58 23.72
C VAL A 273 9.82 -31.54 24.72
N GLN A 274 10.26 -30.30 24.56
CA GLN A 274 9.95 -29.22 25.51
C GLN A 274 9.40 -27.98 24.82
N ARG A 275 8.28 -27.47 25.34
CA ARG A 275 7.77 -26.13 25.04
C ARG A 275 8.32 -25.16 26.08
N VAL A 276 9.10 -24.19 25.64
CA VAL A 276 9.80 -23.26 26.54
C VAL A 276 9.24 -21.85 26.45
N GLY A 277 9.24 -21.13 27.58
CA GLY A 277 8.77 -19.75 27.70
C GLY A 277 7.51 -19.61 28.56
N LYS A 278 7.44 -18.50 29.29
CA LYS A 278 6.45 -18.25 30.36
C LYS A 278 5.00 -18.04 29.90
N GLY A 279 4.74 -18.11 28.59
CA GLY A 279 3.44 -17.79 27.98
C GLY A 279 2.60 -19.00 27.55
N ALA A 280 2.95 -20.21 27.97
CA ALA A 280 2.25 -21.43 27.56
C ALA A 280 0.88 -21.59 28.23
N ALA A 281 -0.14 -21.97 27.45
CA ALA A 281 -1.51 -22.18 27.91
C ALA A 281 -1.68 -23.52 28.65
N TRP A 282 -1.31 -23.57 29.93
CA TRP A 282 -1.33 -24.78 30.78
C TRP A 282 -2.59 -25.66 30.61
N GLN A 283 -3.78 -25.06 30.61
CA GLN A 283 -5.04 -25.79 30.49
C GLN A 283 -5.17 -26.54 29.17
N ALA A 284 -4.64 -26.00 28.07
CA ALA A 284 -4.68 -26.63 26.76
C ALA A 284 -3.81 -27.90 26.75
N TYR A 285 -2.59 -27.82 27.27
CA TYR A 285 -1.69 -28.98 27.41
C TYR A 285 -2.28 -30.04 28.32
N ARG A 286 -2.83 -29.64 29.48
CA ARG A 286 -3.50 -30.58 30.40
C ARG A 286 -4.67 -31.30 29.73
N LYS A 287 -5.52 -30.58 28.98
CA LYS A 287 -6.65 -31.16 28.23
C LYS A 287 -6.17 -32.12 27.14
N ALA A 288 -5.08 -31.77 26.45
CA ALA A 288 -4.41 -32.65 25.48
C ALA A 288 -3.58 -33.77 26.14
N LYS A 289 -3.52 -33.81 27.47
CA LYS A 289 -2.65 -34.68 28.28
C LYS A 289 -1.15 -34.46 28.05
N LEU A 290 -0.70 -33.35 27.46
CA LEU A 290 0.68 -33.07 27.08
C LEU A 290 1.44 -32.22 28.12
N ALA A 291 1.08 -32.29 29.40
CA ALA A 291 1.66 -31.44 30.44
C ALA A 291 3.17 -31.66 30.63
N ASP A 292 3.68 -32.86 30.34
CA ASP A 292 5.11 -33.18 30.40
C ASP A 292 5.98 -32.35 29.44
N MET A 293 5.39 -31.82 28.35
CA MET A 293 6.11 -30.90 27.45
C MET A 293 6.43 -29.56 28.11
N LEU A 294 5.81 -29.24 29.25
CA LEU A 294 6.04 -28.01 30.00
C LEU A 294 7.00 -28.23 31.19
N ARG A 295 7.69 -29.37 31.24
CA ARG A 295 8.70 -29.66 32.27
C ARG A 295 9.75 -28.56 32.35
N GLY A 296 10.17 -28.26 33.58
CA GLY A 296 11.07 -27.14 33.87
C GLY A 296 10.40 -25.77 33.90
N THR A 297 9.11 -25.66 33.55
CA THR A 297 8.31 -24.46 33.80
C THR A 297 7.35 -24.73 34.97
N GLU A 298 7.23 -23.79 35.90
CA GLU A 298 6.41 -23.99 37.11
C GLU A 298 4.92 -24.08 36.79
N SER A 299 4.46 -25.32 36.63
CA SER A 299 3.10 -25.67 36.21
C SER A 299 2.01 -25.08 37.11
N ALA A 300 2.31 -24.89 38.41
CA ALA A 300 1.40 -24.24 39.34
C ALA A 300 1.19 -22.76 39.01
N LEU A 301 2.28 -22.03 38.71
CA LEU A 301 2.22 -20.61 38.32
C LEU A 301 1.56 -20.43 36.96
N LEU A 302 1.88 -21.27 35.97
CA LEU A 302 1.19 -21.25 34.67
C LEU A 302 -0.32 -21.48 34.81
N ALA A 303 -0.73 -22.40 35.68
CA ALA A 303 -2.16 -22.65 35.94
C ALA A 303 -2.86 -21.46 36.59
N GLU A 304 -2.16 -20.71 37.44
CA GLU A 304 -2.66 -19.49 38.06
C GLU A 304 -2.75 -18.35 37.03
N MET A 305 -1.73 -18.18 36.18
CA MET A 305 -1.73 -17.21 35.08
C MET A 305 -2.88 -17.44 34.11
N ASP A 306 -3.15 -18.69 33.72
CA ASP A 306 -4.29 -19.05 32.85
C ASP A 306 -5.65 -18.64 33.46
N LYS A 307 -5.81 -18.82 34.79
CA LYS A 307 -7.04 -18.43 35.49
C LYS A 307 -7.20 -16.92 35.53
N LEU A 308 -6.10 -16.22 35.79
CA LEU A 308 -6.06 -14.77 35.91
C LEU A 308 -6.29 -14.10 34.56
N GLY A 309 -5.69 -14.62 33.47
CA GLY A 309 -5.92 -14.14 32.11
C GLY A 309 -7.38 -14.23 31.65
N LYS A 310 -8.12 -15.29 32.06
CA LYS A 310 -9.57 -15.38 31.80
C LYS A 310 -10.37 -14.32 32.55
N LYS A 311 -10.01 -14.03 33.80
CA LYS A 311 -10.66 -12.96 34.58
C LYS A 311 -10.38 -11.58 33.98
N LEU A 312 -9.16 -11.35 33.51
CA LEU A 312 -8.74 -10.11 32.85
C LEU A 312 -9.61 -9.81 31.62
N ALA A 313 -9.90 -10.82 30.80
CA ALA A 313 -10.76 -10.67 29.62
C ALA A 313 -12.21 -10.26 29.95
N SER A 314 -12.68 -10.55 31.17
CA SER A 314 -14.02 -10.19 31.66
C SER A 314 -14.07 -8.94 32.54
N ALA A 315 -12.94 -8.28 32.79
CA ALA A 315 -12.87 -7.14 33.69
C ALA A 315 -13.42 -5.87 33.02
N GLU A 316 -14.32 -5.16 33.73
CA GLU A 316 -14.97 -3.93 33.24
C GLU A 316 -14.19 -2.65 33.58
N SER A 317 -13.53 -2.61 34.74
CA SER A 317 -12.74 -1.45 35.19
C SER A 317 -11.28 -1.53 34.72
N THR A 318 -10.74 -0.41 34.24
CA THR A 318 -9.31 -0.25 33.91
C THR A 318 -8.41 -0.53 35.12
N GLN A 319 -8.87 -0.17 36.32
CA GLN A 319 -8.14 -0.43 37.57
C GLN A 319 -8.04 -1.93 37.88
N ASP A 320 -9.14 -2.67 37.69
CA ASP A 320 -9.16 -4.13 37.89
C ASP A 320 -8.25 -4.84 36.89
N ARG A 321 -8.21 -4.35 35.65
CA ARG A 321 -7.30 -4.89 34.62
C ARG A 321 -5.83 -4.65 34.97
N ALA A 322 -5.48 -3.45 35.44
CA ALA A 322 -4.14 -3.13 35.91
C ALA A 322 -3.70 -4.05 37.07
N MET A 323 -4.56 -4.26 38.07
CA MET A 323 -4.31 -5.16 39.19
C MET A 323 -4.08 -6.60 38.74
N MET A 324 -4.91 -7.10 37.82
CA MET A 324 -4.75 -8.44 37.27
C MET A 324 -3.48 -8.58 36.41
N ARG A 325 -3.10 -7.54 35.66
CA ARG A 325 -1.84 -7.53 34.89
C ARG A 325 -0.60 -7.49 35.79
N MET A 326 -0.63 -6.75 36.90
CA MET A 326 0.45 -6.78 37.91
C MET A 326 0.67 -8.18 38.48
N HIS A 327 -0.43 -8.85 38.85
CA HIS A 327 -0.35 -10.21 39.39
C HIS A 327 0.11 -11.21 38.30
N LEU A 328 -0.31 -11.04 37.04
CA LEU A 328 0.24 -11.84 35.93
C LEU A 328 1.75 -11.67 35.77
N GLN A 329 2.26 -10.44 35.92
CA GLN A 329 3.68 -10.14 35.82
C GLN A 329 4.48 -10.79 36.96
N GLN A 330 4.03 -10.67 38.20
CA GLN A 330 4.69 -11.32 39.35
C GLN A 330 4.76 -12.83 39.20
N LEU A 331 3.65 -13.46 38.78
CA LEU A 331 3.64 -14.90 38.49
C LEU A 331 4.61 -15.27 37.37
N ARG A 332 4.86 -14.37 36.41
CA ARG A 332 5.90 -14.58 35.39
C ARG A 332 7.28 -14.44 36.00
N ASP A 333 7.55 -13.45 36.83
CA ASP A 333 8.86 -13.22 37.42
C ASP A 333 9.26 -14.37 38.36
N ASP A 334 8.31 -14.86 39.16
CA ASP A 334 8.47 -16.03 40.02
C ASP A 334 8.66 -17.33 39.22
N CYS A 335 8.17 -17.37 37.97
CA CYS A 335 8.32 -18.55 37.12
C CYS A 335 9.77 -18.69 36.62
N SER A 336 10.42 -19.78 37.02
CA SER A 336 11.73 -20.16 36.50
C SER A 336 11.75 -20.26 34.97
N ASP A 337 12.69 -19.55 34.33
CA ASP A 337 12.87 -19.59 32.87
C ASP A 337 13.89 -20.67 32.48
N CYS A 338 13.41 -21.89 32.25
CA CYS A 338 14.24 -23.01 31.82
C CYS A 338 14.68 -22.94 30.35
N SER A 339 14.31 -21.88 29.60
CA SER A 339 14.53 -21.84 28.14
C SER A 339 16.00 -21.98 27.76
N LYS A 340 16.91 -21.33 28.50
CA LYS A 340 18.36 -21.44 28.25
C LYS A 340 18.84 -22.88 28.44
N LYS A 341 18.42 -23.53 29.53
CA LYS A 341 18.77 -24.91 29.81
C LYS A 341 18.30 -25.81 28.68
N ALA A 342 17.03 -25.73 28.30
CA ALA A 342 16.48 -26.55 27.22
C ALA A 342 17.15 -26.33 25.86
N PHE A 343 17.55 -25.09 25.54
CA PHE A 343 18.27 -24.78 24.29
C PHE A 343 19.65 -25.47 24.23
N LEU A 344 20.38 -25.43 25.34
CA LEU A 344 21.77 -25.91 25.43
C LEU A 344 21.90 -27.40 25.82
N ASP A 345 20.85 -27.99 26.39
CA ASP A 345 20.85 -29.37 26.90
C ASP A 345 20.80 -30.38 25.74
N PRO A 346 21.88 -31.14 25.46
CA PRO A 346 21.96 -32.06 24.32
C PRO A 346 20.93 -33.19 24.37
N ASP A 347 20.36 -33.49 25.53
CA ASP A 347 19.38 -34.56 25.69
C ASP A 347 17.97 -34.14 25.22
N VAL A 348 17.72 -32.84 25.01
CA VAL A 348 16.41 -32.34 24.52
C VAL A 348 16.33 -32.31 22.99
N SER A 349 15.81 -33.35 22.36
CA SER A 349 15.73 -33.47 20.89
C SER A 349 14.89 -32.38 20.19
N VAL A 350 13.79 -31.92 20.80
CA VAL A 350 12.87 -30.94 20.20
C VAL A 350 12.54 -29.83 21.18
N VAL A 351 12.81 -28.59 20.77
CA VAL A 351 12.45 -27.39 21.53
C VAL A 351 11.44 -26.57 20.74
N VAL A 352 10.35 -26.16 21.40
CA VAL A 352 9.32 -25.30 20.81
C VAL A 352 9.28 -23.96 21.54
N ALA A 353 9.46 -22.86 20.83
CA ALA A 353 9.57 -21.52 21.41
C ALA A 353 8.87 -20.45 20.56
N THR A 354 8.67 -19.25 21.09
CA THR A 354 8.31 -18.11 20.24
C THR A 354 9.55 -17.64 19.47
N ALA A 355 9.36 -17.09 18.27
CA ALA A 355 10.41 -16.48 17.47
C ALA A 355 11.17 -15.39 18.24
N PHE A 356 10.45 -14.58 19.02
CA PHE A 356 11.07 -13.60 19.91
C PHE A 356 11.99 -14.25 20.94
N LYS A 357 11.52 -15.30 21.64
CA LYS A 357 12.33 -15.96 22.66
C LYS A 357 13.59 -16.57 22.05
N ALA A 358 13.47 -17.24 20.91
CA ALA A 358 14.62 -17.80 20.19
C ALA A 358 15.62 -16.71 19.76
N VAL A 359 15.17 -15.61 19.15
CA VAL A 359 16.04 -14.48 18.77
C VAL A 359 16.70 -13.85 20.00
N SER A 360 15.96 -13.66 21.10
CA SER A 360 16.50 -13.08 22.35
C SER A 360 17.65 -13.90 22.94
N LEU A 361 17.59 -15.23 22.79
CA LEU A 361 18.62 -16.15 23.29
C LEU A 361 19.90 -16.13 22.45
N ILE A 362 19.89 -15.59 21.22
CA ILE A 362 21.11 -15.41 20.42
C ILE A 362 22.13 -14.49 21.14
N LYS A 363 21.64 -13.58 21.99
CA LYS A 363 22.49 -12.70 22.80
C LYS A 363 23.10 -13.36 24.03
N ASP A 364 22.64 -14.55 24.42
CA ASP A 364 23.23 -15.25 25.55
C ASP A 364 24.71 -15.55 25.24
N GLU A 365 25.59 -15.30 26.21
CA GLU A 365 27.04 -15.39 26.03
C GLU A 365 27.49 -16.71 25.39
N PHE A 366 26.91 -17.84 25.80
CA PHE A 366 27.27 -19.16 25.25
C PHE A 366 26.77 -19.37 23.83
N ILE A 367 25.56 -18.90 23.51
CA ILE A 367 24.98 -19.03 22.17
C ILE A 367 25.64 -18.05 21.21
N ALA A 368 25.90 -16.82 21.63
CA ALA A 368 26.61 -15.81 20.85
C ALA A 368 28.02 -16.28 20.49
N ALA A 369 28.78 -16.81 21.46
CA ALA A 369 30.09 -17.41 21.22
C ALA A 369 30.01 -18.55 20.21
N MET A 370 29.04 -19.46 20.38
CA MET A 370 28.82 -20.59 19.46
C MET A 370 28.51 -20.12 18.03
N VAL A 371 27.63 -19.14 17.88
CA VAL A 371 27.26 -18.59 16.56
C VAL A 371 28.45 -17.85 15.91
N ASN A 372 29.25 -17.13 16.69
CA ASN A 372 30.48 -16.48 16.23
C ASN A 372 31.52 -17.48 15.72
N GLU A 373 31.59 -18.67 16.32
CA GLU A 373 32.43 -19.78 15.86
C GLU A 373 31.85 -20.55 14.65
N SER A 374 30.82 -20.01 13.97
CA SER A 374 30.09 -20.69 12.90
C SER A 374 29.51 -22.06 13.30
N ARG A 375 28.98 -22.12 14.53
CA ARG A 375 28.28 -23.28 15.07
C ARG A 375 26.86 -22.93 15.48
N ALA A 376 26.03 -23.95 15.64
CA ALA A 376 24.62 -23.80 15.97
C ALA A 376 24.18 -24.78 17.06
N PRO A 377 23.21 -24.41 17.93
CA PRO A 377 22.69 -25.30 18.97
C PRO A 377 21.69 -26.34 18.43
N PHE A 378 21.17 -26.19 17.21
CA PHE A 378 20.22 -27.11 16.58
C PHE A 378 20.68 -27.51 15.19
N THR A 379 20.26 -28.70 14.73
CA THR A 379 20.48 -29.12 13.34
C THR A 379 19.44 -28.54 12.41
N THR A 380 18.18 -28.53 12.86
CA THR A 380 17.05 -28.07 12.06
C THR A 380 16.30 -26.97 12.81
N ILE A 381 15.99 -25.86 12.13
CA ILE A 381 14.99 -24.89 12.58
C ILE A 381 13.77 -24.91 11.68
N ILE A 382 12.58 -24.99 12.27
CA ILE A 382 11.29 -24.83 11.58
C ILE A 382 10.65 -23.53 12.05
N ILE A 383 10.45 -22.61 11.11
CA ILE A 383 9.84 -21.30 11.35
C ILE A 383 8.39 -21.37 10.88
N ASP A 384 7.47 -21.58 11.83
CA ASP A 384 6.02 -21.57 11.58
C ASP A 384 5.48 -20.14 11.48
N GLU A 385 4.40 -19.99 10.72
CA GLU A 385 3.84 -18.68 10.33
C GLU A 385 4.90 -17.73 9.73
N ALA A 386 5.84 -18.28 8.95
CA ALA A 386 6.94 -17.53 8.31
C ALA A 386 6.46 -16.35 7.46
N GLY A 387 5.20 -16.35 7.01
CA GLY A 387 4.55 -15.22 6.32
C GLY A 387 4.55 -13.92 7.13
N LEU A 388 4.52 -14.02 8.46
CA LEU A 388 4.52 -12.89 9.39
C LEU A 388 5.91 -12.43 9.84
N ILE A 389 6.95 -13.22 9.57
CA ILE A 389 8.31 -12.95 10.06
C ILE A 389 9.10 -12.27 8.95
N SER A 390 9.70 -11.12 9.24
CA SER A 390 10.48 -10.36 8.26
C SER A 390 11.70 -11.13 7.79
N ARG A 391 12.20 -10.84 6.57
CA ARG A 391 13.43 -11.44 6.04
C ARG A 391 14.61 -11.31 6.99
N SER A 392 14.76 -10.13 7.60
CA SER A 392 15.83 -9.90 8.57
C SER A 392 15.70 -10.77 9.83
N ALA A 393 14.48 -11.00 10.31
CA ALA A 393 14.25 -11.89 11.44
C ALA A 393 14.42 -13.37 11.07
N VAL A 394 14.01 -13.79 9.87
CA VAL A 394 14.26 -15.15 9.35
C VAL A 394 15.76 -15.44 9.27
N ALA A 395 16.54 -14.51 8.73
CA ALA A 395 17.98 -14.68 8.63
C ALA A 395 18.66 -14.77 10.01
N ALA A 396 18.25 -13.93 10.97
CA ALA A 396 18.75 -14.01 12.35
C ALA A 396 18.37 -15.32 13.05
N LEU A 397 17.10 -15.74 12.96
CA LEU A 397 16.64 -17.02 13.50
C LEU A 397 17.41 -18.21 12.91
N SER A 398 17.71 -18.13 11.62
CA SER A 398 18.40 -19.23 10.94
C SER A 398 19.76 -19.54 11.56
N LEU A 399 20.46 -18.54 12.17
CA LEU A 399 21.77 -18.74 12.82
C LEU A 399 21.75 -19.84 13.89
N LEU A 400 20.58 -20.20 14.40
CA LEU A 400 20.40 -21.28 15.35
C LEU A 400 20.39 -22.69 14.73
N ALA A 401 20.52 -22.81 13.40
CA ALA A 401 20.51 -24.09 12.67
C ALA A 401 21.81 -24.34 11.88
N SER A 402 22.32 -25.59 11.96
CA SER A 402 23.46 -26.06 11.18
C SER A 402 23.09 -26.65 9.83
N ASP A 403 22.09 -27.53 9.75
CA ASP A 403 21.86 -28.39 8.59
C ASP A 403 20.61 -28.01 7.78
N ARG A 404 19.58 -27.50 8.45
CA ARG A 404 18.29 -27.23 7.79
C ARG A 404 17.51 -26.04 8.36
N VAL A 405 16.97 -25.23 7.47
CA VAL A 405 16.02 -24.15 7.74
C VAL A 405 14.75 -24.39 6.94
N VAL A 406 13.63 -24.53 7.65
CA VAL A 406 12.33 -24.82 7.07
C VAL A 406 11.39 -23.66 7.34
N LEU A 407 10.89 -23.02 6.28
CA LEU A 407 9.89 -21.95 6.38
C LEU A 407 8.50 -22.54 6.16
N VAL A 408 7.63 -22.45 7.16
CA VAL A 408 6.24 -22.92 7.06
C VAL A 408 5.33 -21.70 7.06
N GLY A 409 4.57 -21.48 5.99
CA GLY A 409 3.78 -20.26 5.89
C GLY A 409 3.01 -20.11 4.60
N ASP A 410 2.47 -18.91 4.41
CA ASP A 410 1.69 -18.55 3.23
C ASP A 410 1.93 -17.09 2.85
N SER A 411 2.40 -16.87 1.62
CA SER A 411 2.72 -15.56 1.05
C SER A 411 1.48 -14.70 0.76
N LYS A 412 0.32 -15.35 0.61
CA LYS A 412 -0.98 -14.74 0.29
C LYS A 412 -1.80 -14.38 1.54
N GLN A 413 -1.28 -14.67 2.74
CA GLN A 413 -1.82 -14.21 4.03
C GLN A 413 -1.08 -12.98 4.53
N LEU A 414 -1.30 -12.57 5.78
CA LEU A 414 -0.73 -11.35 6.35
C LEU A 414 0.81 -11.34 6.26
N ALA A 415 1.34 -10.14 6.00
CA ALA A 415 2.76 -9.88 5.95
C ALA A 415 3.28 -9.39 7.30
N PRO A 416 4.61 -9.32 7.50
CA PRO A 416 5.19 -8.70 8.69
C PRO A 416 4.72 -7.24 8.83
N ILE A 417 4.36 -6.86 10.05
CA ILE A 417 3.97 -5.47 10.36
C ILE A 417 5.24 -4.66 10.62
N SER A 418 5.52 -3.68 9.76
CA SER A 418 6.64 -2.72 9.91
C SER A 418 6.12 -1.28 9.79
N ARG A 419 6.54 -0.39 10.70
CA ARG A 419 6.16 1.04 10.61
C ARG A 419 6.97 1.77 9.57
N ILE A 420 8.24 1.41 9.47
CA ILE A 420 9.19 1.99 8.53
C ILE A 420 8.84 1.69 7.08
N ALA A 421 8.30 0.51 6.82
CA ALA A 421 7.83 0.12 5.51
C ALA A 421 6.82 1.11 4.90
N ARG A 422 6.11 1.86 5.74
CA ARG A 422 5.12 2.86 5.33
C ARG A 422 5.70 4.24 5.01
N VAL A 423 6.98 4.49 5.33
CA VAL A 423 7.59 5.84 5.28
C VAL A 423 8.94 5.88 4.54
N LEU A 424 9.68 4.77 4.44
CA LEU A 424 11.01 4.73 3.78
C LEU A 424 10.97 4.52 2.25
N PRO A 425 12.08 4.82 1.55
CA PRO A 425 12.28 4.41 0.17
C PRO A 425 12.03 2.90 0.00
N SER A 426 11.37 2.53 -1.09
CA SER A 426 10.82 1.19 -1.35
C SER A 426 11.82 0.03 -1.23
N ARG A 427 13.13 0.28 -1.43
CA ARG A 427 14.17 -0.76 -1.29
C ARG A 427 14.49 -1.14 0.17
N GLN A 428 14.57 -0.18 1.09
CA GLN A 428 14.87 -0.45 2.51
C GLN A 428 13.65 -0.99 3.26
N ALA A 429 12.46 -0.49 2.90
CA ALA A 429 11.18 -0.99 3.41
C ALA A 429 11.03 -2.51 3.20
N LYS A 430 11.57 -3.05 2.10
CA LYS A 430 11.38 -4.44 1.68
C LYS A 430 11.92 -5.47 2.69
N TRP A 431 13.01 -5.17 3.40
CA TRP A 431 13.61 -6.12 4.37
C TRP A 431 12.71 -6.39 5.58
N LEU A 432 11.97 -5.36 6.00
CA LEU A 432 11.10 -5.42 7.16
C LEU A 432 9.65 -5.68 6.79
N SER A 433 9.21 -5.32 5.58
CA SER A 433 7.84 -5.53 5.09
C SER A 433 7.61 -6.85 4.36
N SER A 434 8.68 -7.49 3.89
CA SER A 434 8.62 -8.78 3.21
C SER A 434 9.07 -9.89 4.14
N SER A 435 8.45 -11.04 3.98
CA SER A 435 8.81 -12.28 4.66
C SER A 435 9.66 -13.21 3.79
N GLY A 436 10.17 -14.27 4.40
CA GLY A 436 10.91 -15.34 3.73
C GLY A 436 10.11 -16.07 2.65
N VAL A 437 8.78 -16.02 2.71
CA VAL A 437 7.88 -16.69 1.74
C VAL A 437 7.27 -15.74 0.71
N THR A 438 7.54 -14.43 0.80
CA THR A 438 6.89 -13.42 -0.05
C THR A 438 7.12 -13.63 -1.56
N HIS A 439 8.21 -14.31 -1.95
CA HIS A 439 8.53 -14.63 -3.34
C HIS A 439 7.56 -15.64 -3.99
N LEU A 440 6.74 -16.32 -3.21
CA LEU A 440 5.77 -17.31 -3.69
C LEU A 440 4.51 -16.62 -4.20
N GLU A 441 4.50 -16.20 -5.47
CA GLU A 441 3.36 -15.52 -6.05
C GLU A 441 2.43 -16.43 -6.86
N ASP A 442 2.97 -17.48 -7.47
CA ASP A 442 2.24 -18.41 -8.33
C ASP A 442 2.30 -19.83 -7.76
N VAL A 443 1.14 -20.48 -7.66
CA VAL A 443 1.02 -21.87 -7.19
C VAL A 443 1.42 -22.89 -8.26
N ASP A 444 1.58 -22.46 -9.52
CA ASP A 444 1.91 -23.33 -10.66
C ASP A 444 3.42 -23.55 -10.86
N THR A 445 4.27 -22.92 -10.05
CA THR A 445 5.72 -23.11 -10.17
C THR A 445 6.19 -24.34 -9.39
N ASP A 446 6.64 -25.37 -10.11
CA ASP A 446 7.35 -26.52 -9.53
C ASP A 446 8.79 -26.09 -9.16
N VAL A 447 8.92 -25.49 -7.98
CA VAL A 447 10.19 -25.00 -7.46
C VAL A 447 10.79 -26.04 -6.52
N SER A 448 11.97 -26.55 -6.87
CA SER A 448 12.76 -27.41 -5.98
C SER A 448 12.91 -26.78 -4.60
N GLY A 449 12.66 -27.55 -3.53
CA GLY A 449 12.71 -27.06 -2.15
C GLY A 449 11.44 -26.38 -1.65
N VAL A 450 10.40 -26.23 -2.48
CA VAL A 450 9.07 -25.74 -2.07
C VAL A 450 8.04 -26.86 -2.18
N HIS A 451 7.29 -27.12 -1.11
CA HIS A 451 6.19 -28.07 -1.10
C HIS A 451 4.86 -27.34 -0.86
N LEU A 452 3.93 -27.43 -1.82
CA LEU A 452 2.60 -26.82 -1.72
C LEU A 452 1.58 -27.82 -1.16
N LEU A 453 0.96 -27.49 -0.03
CA LEU A 453 -0.19 -28.23 0.48
C LEU A 453 -1.47 -27.77 -0.24
N SER A 454 -2.04 -28.60 -1.11
CA SER A 454 -3.16 -28.21 -2.00
C SER A 454 -4.56 -28.62 -1.51
N GLN A 455 -4.66 -29.49 -0.50
CA GLN A 455 -5.95 -29.95 0.03
C GLN A 455 -6.27 -29.28 1.37
N GLN A 456 -7.44 -28.66 1.47
CA GLN A 456 -7.93 -27.96 2.66
C GLN A 456 -8.99 -28.77 3.44
N TYR A 457 -8.96 -28.64 4.76
CA TYR A 457 -9.73 -29.43 5.73
C TYR A 457 -10.63 -28.56 6.63
N ARG A 458 -10.82 -27.28 6.30
CA ARG A 458 -11.53 -26.30 7.14
C ARG A 458 -12.83 -25.81 6.52
N MET A 459 -12.74 -25.23 5.33
CA MET A 459 -13.78 -24.43 4.71
C MET A 459 -14.75 -25.33 3.96
N HIS A 460 -16.06 -25.09 4.09
CA HIS A 460 -17.04 -25.70 3.21
C HIS A 460 -16.66 -25.45 1.74
N GLN A 461 -16.99 -26.40 0.85
CA GLN A 461 -16.56 -26.39 -0.56
C GLN A 461 -16.78 -25.03 -1.24
N GLU A 462 -17.96 -24.42 -1.10
CA GLU A 462 -18.28 -23.10 -1.65
C GLU A 462 -17.28 -22.02 -1.21
N ILE A 463 -16.93 -21.96 0.08
CA ILE A 463 -16.00 -20.97 0.62
C ILE A 463 -14.57 -21.29 0.15
N GLY A 464 -14.21 -22.58 0.17
CA GLY A 464 -12.91 -23.06 -0.31
C GLY A 464 -12.66 -22.68 -1.77
N ASP A 465 -13.67 -22.82 -2.63
CA ASP A 465 -13.60 -22.48 -4.05
C ASP A 465 -13.44 -20.97 -4.28
N ILE A 466 -14.11 -20.14 -3.47
CA ILE A 466 -13.97 -18.68 -3.49
C ILE A 466 -12.54 -18.29 -3.12
N VAL A 467 -12.05 -18.75 -1.97
CA VAL A 467 -10.69 -18.47 -1.49
C VAL A 467 -9.65 -18.96 -2.52
N SER A 468 -9.85 -20.17 -3.04
CA SER A 468 -9.00 -20.76 -4.07
C SER A 468 -8.95 -19.92 -5.33
N SER A 469 -10.10 -19.47 -5.82
CA SER A 469 -10.18 -18.67 -7.05
C SER A 469 -9.64 -17.25 -6.85
N TYR A 470 -9.80 -16.71 -5.64
CA TYR A 470 -9.43 -15.33 -5.31
C TYR A 470 -7.90 -15.12 -5.15
N GLN A 471 -7.15 -16.08 -4.59
CA GLN A 471 -5.70 -15.93 -4.35
C GLN A 471 -4.82 -17.11 -4.80
N TYR A 472 -5.39 -18.28 -5.12
CA TYR A 472 -4.62 -19.52 -5.36
C TYR A 472 -4.93 -20.17 -6.72
N GLY A 473 -5.38 -19.39 -7.70
CA GLY A 473 -5.58 -19.85 -9.09
C GLY A 473 -6.54 -21.02 -9.26
N GLY A 474 -7.46 -21.26 -8.30
CA GLY A 474 -8.39 -22.40 -8.35
C GLY A 474 -7.75 -23.77 -8.03
N ARG A 475 -6.55 -23.80 -7.43
CA ARG A 475 -5.81 -25.05 -7.15
C ARG A 475 -6.14 -25.74 -5.82
N LEU A 476 -6.81 -25.07 -4.89
CA LEU A 476 -7.16 -25.67 -3.60
C LEU A 476 -8.32 -26.64 -3.77
N THR A 477 -8.19 -27.82 -3.18
CA THR A 477 -9.22 -28.85 -3.17
C THR A 477 -9.76 -29.05 -1.77
N THR A 478 -11.04 -29.36 -1.63
CA THR A 478 -11.68 -29.61 -0.32
C THR A 478 -11.62 -31.10 0.01
N SER A 479 -11.18 -31.43 1.22
CA SER A 479 -11.17 -32.81 1.72
C SER A 479 -12.57 -33.41 1.83
N GLN A 480 -12.66 -34.72 1.63
CA GLN A 480 -13.89 -35.49 1.81
C GLN A 480 -14.45 -35.35 3.23
N SER A 481 -13.58 -35.26 4.25
CA SER A 481 -13.99 -35.09 5.64
C SER A 481 -14.78 -33.80 5.89
N VAL A 482 -14.56 -32.76 5.07
CA VAL A 482 -15.30 -31.50 5.14
C VAL A 482 -16.63 -31.61 4.41
N ARG A 483 -16.67 -32.32 3.28
CA ARG A 483 -17.89 -32.57 2.50
C ARG A 483 -18.91 -33.40 3.27
N GLU A 484 -18.44 -34.29 4.14
CA GLU A 484 -19.28 -35.15 4.98
C GLU A 484 -19.59 -34.54 6.36
N ARG A 485 -19.06 -33.36 6.66
CA ARG A 485 -19.27 -32.68 7.94
C ARG A 485 -20.75 -32.27 8.07
N LYS A 486 -21.35 -32.57 9.22
CA LYS A 486 -22.70 -32.11 9.55
C LYS A 486 -22.68 -30.61 9.80
N THR A 487 -23.63 -29.90 9.20
CA THR A 487 -23.76 -28.45 9.33
C THR A 487 -24.63 -28.10 10.54
N GLU A 488 -24.17 -27.14 11.34
CA GLU A 488 -24.83 -26.65 12.57
C GLU A 488 -25.17 -25.15 12.49
N ILE A 489 -25.12 -24.53 11.30
CA ILE A 489 -25.48 -23.12 11.08
C ILE A 489 -26.98 -22.97 10.70
N PRO A 490 -27.57 -21.77 10.83
CA PRO A 490 -28.99 -21.55 10.59
C PRO A 490 -29.45 -22.02 9.22
N GLY A 491 -30.61 -22.70 9.20
CA GLY A 491 -31.21 -23.23 7.97
C GLY A 491 -31.50 -22.14 6.93
N SER A 492 -31.78 -20.91 7.37
CA SER A 492 -31.99 -19.73 6.53
C SER A 492 -30.79 -19.40 5.64
N ILE A 493 -29.56 -19.58 6.14
CA ILE A 493 -28.32 -19.36 5.38
C ILE A 493 -28.06 -20.53 4.43
N ILE A 494 -28.23 -21.76 4.92
CA ILE A 494 -28.02 -22.98 4.12
C ILE A 494 -28.97 -23.00 2.91
N ALA A 495 -30.24 -22.64 3.12
CA ALA A 495 -31.25 -22.64 2.07
C ALA A 495 -31.02 -21.56 1.00
N PHE A 496 -30.28 -20.49 1.32
CA PHE A 496 -30.07 -19.37 0.41
C PHE A 496 -28.69 -19.41 -0.28
N ALA A 497 -27.61 -19.27 0.47
CA ALA A 497 -26.21 -19.44 0.04
C ALA A 497 -25.27 -19.27 1.25
N ARG A 498 -24.14 -19.98 1.24
CA ARG A 498 -23.15 -19.93 2.35
C ARG A 498 -22.17 -18.78 2.24
N ALA A 499 -22.10 -18.13 1.07
CA ALA A 499 -21.13 -17.08 0.81
C ALA A 499 -21.86 -15.85 0.22
N LEU A 500 -22.04 -14.83 1.06
CA LEU A 500 -22.97 -13.73 0.82
C LEU A 500 -22.27 -12.37 0.73
N TRP A 501 -22.81 -11.53 -0.15
CA TRP A 501 -22.59 -10.10 -0.21
C TRP A 501 -23.84 -9.40 0.35
N CYS A 502 -23.77 -8.88 1.58
CA CYS A 502 -24.82 -8.02 2.10
C CYS A 502 -24.60 -6.61 1.54
N VAL A 503 -25.39 -6.22 0.54
CA VAL A 503 -25.23 -4.96 -0.19
C VAL A 503 -25.86 -3.83 0.61
N LEU A 504 -25.01 -3.03 1.27
CA LEU A 504 -25.48 -2.04 2.24
C LEU A 504 -26.31 -0.90 1.63
N ASP A 505 -26.10 -0.55 0.36
CA ASP A 505 -26.84 0.54 -0.32
C ASP A 505 -28.32 0.22 -0.54
N GLU A 506 -28.68 -1.06 -0.51
CA GLU A 506 -30.03 -1.56 -0.72
C GLU A 506 -30.74 -1.88 0.61
N GLU A 507 -30.03 -1.74 1.73
CA GLU A 507 -30.60 -1.85 3.06
C GLU A 507 -31.39 -0.59 3.43
N GLU A 508 -32.36 -0.72 4.32
CA GLU A 508 -33.14 0.42 4.86
C GLU A 508 -32.31 1.28 5.86
N VAL A 509 -31.17 1.80 5.41
CA VAL A 509 -30.23 2.64 6.16
C VAL A 509 -29.84 3.88 5.36
N GLY A 510 -29.56 5.00 6.05
CA GLY A 510 -29.16 6.25 5.38
C GLY A 510 -27.79 6.14 4.70
N ILE A 511 -27.63 6.75 3.52
CA ILE A 511 -26.37 6.77 2.76
C ILE A 511 -25.21 7.34 3.59
N ASP A 512 -25.49 8.33 4.43
CA ASP A 512 -24.56 8.93 5.40
C ASP A 512 -24.05 7.91 6.44
N GLN A 513 -24.88 6.93 6.80
CA GLN A 513 -24.54 5.88 7.77
C GLN A 513 -23.73 4.74 7.14
N ILE A 514 -23.87 4.54 5.82
CA ILE A 514 -23.09 3.58 5.05
C ILE A 514 -21.65 4.09 4.88
N ARG A 515 -21.46 5.40 4.72
CA ARG A 515 -20.10 5.96 4.56
C ARG A 515 -19.26 5.74 5.81
N ALA A 516 -18.01 5.35 5.61
CA ALA A 516 -17.03 5.27 6.69
C ALA A 516 -16.88 6.65 7.34
N SER A 517 -16.96 6.70 8.66
CA SER A 517 -16.66 7.87 9.45
C SER A 517 -15.51 7.58 10.39
N ARG A 518 -14.98 8.64 10.99
CA ARG A 518 -13.91 8.51 11.97
C ARG A 518 -14.50 8.09 13.31
N GLY A 519 -13.95 7.04 13.89
CA GLY A 519 -14.34 6.53 15.21
C GLY A 519 -13.86 7.42 16.35
N PRO A 520 -14.10 7.01 17.61
CA PRO A 520 -13.62 7.72 18.80
C PRO A 520 -12.12 8.06 18.69
N ALA A 521 -11.74 9.25 19.18
CA ALA A 521 -10.40 9.82 19.06
C ALA A 521 -9.88 10.07 17.62
N ASN A 522 -10.70 9.92 16.58
CA ASN A 522 -10.36 10.19 15.17
C ASN A 522 -9.26 9.29 14.55
N LYS A 523 -8.88 8.19 15.22
CA LYS A 523 -7.72 7.34 14.86
C LYS A 523 -8.05 6.14 13.98
N SER A 524 -9.29 5.68 13.97
CA SER A 524 -9.73 4.50 13.21
C SER A 524 -11.04 4.78 12.49
N TRP A 525 -11.46 3.86 11.61
CA TRP A 525 -12.70 3.99 10.86
C TRP A 525 -13.81 3.15 11.50
N ILE A 526 -15.02 3.66 11.41
CA ILE A 526 -16.25 3.03 11.91
C ILE A 526 -17.35 3.22 10.86
N ARG A 527 -18.33 2.32 10.81
CA ARG A 527 -19.51 2.43 9.93
C ARG A 527 -20.79 2.37 10.75
N ALA A 528 -21.55 3.46 10.73
CA ALA A 528 -22.76 3.64 11.54
C ALA A 528 -23.93 2.73 11.14
N ALA A 529 -23.99 2.25 9.89
CA ALA A 529 -25.01 1.31 9.43
C ALA A 529 -24.86 -0.11 10.02
N THR A 530 -23.66 -0.50 10.43
CA THR A 530 -23.34 -1.88 10.82
C THR A 530 -24.16 -2.40 12.00
N PRO A 531 -24.34 -1.64 13.10
CA PRO A 531 -25.19 -2.08 14.20
C PRO A 531 -26.63 -2.40 13.78
N ALA A 532 -27.20 -1.63 12.85
CA ALA A 532 -28.56 -1.84 12.37
C ALA A 532 -28.67 -3.14 11.55
N VAL A 533 -27.70 -3.41 10.68
CA VAL A 533 -27.66 -4.65 9.89
C VAL A 533 -27.43 -5.86 10.79
N LEU A 534 -26.50 -5.77 11.74
CA LEU A 534 -26.25 -6.85 12.70
C LEU A 534 -27.48 -7.12 13.58
N GLN A 535 -28.21 -6.08 14.00
CA GLN A 535 -29.41 -6.29 14.82
C GLN A 535 -30.43 -7.18 14.12
N LYS A 536 -30.64 -7.01 12.81
CA LYS A 536 -31.53 -7.85 12.01
C LYS A 536 -31.09 -9.32 11.99
N LEU A 537 -29.78 -9.59 11.85
CA LEU A 537 -29.21 -10.95 11.83
C LEU A 537 -29.33 -11.64 13.20
N PHE A 538 -29.13 -10.89 14.27
CA PHE A 538 -29.11 -11.42 15.65
C PHE A 538 -30.50 -11.50 16.31
N GLU A 539 -31.58 -11.16 15.59
CA GLU A 539 -32.95 -11.46 16.00
C GLU A 539 -33.31 -12.95 15.88
N GLU A 540 -32.63 -13.68 15.00
CA GLU A 540 -32.76 -15.14 14.89
C GLU A 540 -31.95 -15.83 16.00
N ASP A 541 -32.63 -16.51 16.94
CA ASP A 541 -31.98 -17.17 18.09
C ASP A 541 -30.95 -18.23 17.66
N GLU A 542 -31.19 -18.93 16.54
CA GLU A 542 -30.26 -19.90 15.97
C GLU A 542 -28.96 -19.23 15.50
N PHE A 543 -29.06 -18.07 14.83
CA PHE A 543 -27.89 -17.29 14.41
C PHE A 543 -27.11 -16.76 15.61
N LYS A 544 -27.82 -16.22 16.60
CA LYS A 544 -27.23 -15.68 17.82
C LYS A 544 -26.51 -16.73 18.67
N SER A 545 -26.99 -17.98 18.67
CA SER A 545 -26.40 -19.10 19.39
C SER A 545 -25.29 -19.83 18.61
N SER A 546 -25.16 -19.56 17.31
CA SER A 546 -24.08 -20.11 16.47
C SER A 546 -22.70 -19.61 16.90
N HIS A 547 -21.65 -20.38 16.59
CA HIS A 547 -20.27 -19.95 16.79
C HIS A 547 -19.86 -18.98 15.67
N GLY A 548 -19.67 -17.71 16.02
CA GLY A 548 -19.49 -16.65 15.03
C GLY A 548 -18.31 -15.71 15.30
N LEU A 549 -17.80 -15.13 14.22
CA LEU A 549 -16.71 -14.16 14.27
C LEU A 549 -17.06 -12.95 13.41
N PHE A 550 -17.15 -11.78 14.01
CA PHE A 550 -17.13 -10.51 13.31
C PHE A 550 -15.68 -10.04 13.14
N ILE A 551 -15.29 -9.78 11.90
CA ILE A 551 -13.95 -9.35 11.56
C ILE A 551 -14.01 -8.10 10.70
N THR A 552 -13.10 -7.18 10.96
CA THR A 552 -13.01 -5.91 10.23
C THR A 552 -11.57 -5.44 10.23
N PRO A 553 -11.12 -4.62 9.26
CA PRO A 553 -9.77 -4.12 9.30
C PRO A 553 -9.54 -3.03 10.37
N PHE A 554 -10.60 -2.47 10.96
CA PHE A 554 -10.51 -1.28 11.79
C PHE A 554 -10.86 -1.53 13.26
N LYS A 555 -9.97 -1.08 14.16
CA LYS A 555 -10.09 -1.31 15.60
C LYS A 555 -11.34 -0.68 16.20
N ALA A 556 -11.68 0.57 15.84
CA ALA A 556 -12.89 1.22 16.36
C ALA A 556 -14.18 0.46 15.98
N GLN A 557 -14.25 -0.10 14.78
CA GLN A 557 -15.36 -0.93 14.35
C GLN A 557 -15.43 -2.24 15.16
N ALA A 558 -14.29 -2.92 15.33
CA ALA A 558 -14.21 -4.15 16.11
C ALA A 558 -14.68 -3.94 17.57
N ASP A 559 -14.24 -2.85 18.21
CA ASP A 559 -14.59 -2.52 19.59
C ASP A 559 -16.07 -2.15 19.72
N SER A 560 -16.61 -1.40 18.75
CA SER A 560 -18.03 -1.06 18.70
C SER A 560 -18.90 -2.31 18.63
N VAL A 561 -18.55 -3.28 17.78
CA VAL A 561 -19.31 -4.52 17.64
C VAL A 561 -19.11 -5.47 18.84
N ALA A 562 -17.91 -5.51 19.43
CA ALA A 562 -17.67 -6.26 20.66
C ALA A 562 -18.61 -5.81 21.79
N ALA A 563 -18.78 -4.49 21.96
CA ALA A 563 -19.72 -3.93 22.93
C ALA A 563 -21.19 -4.30 22.62
N LEU A 564 -21.57 -4.38 21.35
CA LEU A 564 -22.91 -4.84 20.93
C LEU A 564 -23.14 -6.31 21.29
N PHE A 565 -22.19 -7.19 20.99
CA PHE A 565 -22.30 -8.62 21.33
C PHE A 565 -22.41 -8.85 22.83
N ALA A 566 -21.63 -8.10 23.64
CA ALA A 566 -21.75 -8.13 25.09
C ALA A 566 -23.15 -7.69 25.55
N LYS A 567 -23.68 -6.59 25.01
CA LYS A 567 -25.03 -6.09 25.30
C LYS A 567 -26.12 -7.11 24.93
N TRP A 568 -25.96 -7.80 23.81
CA TRP A 568 -26.90 -8.83 23.35
C TRP A 568 -26.71 -10.18 24.06
N LYS A 569 -25.68 -10.34 24.89
CA LYS A 569 -25.29 -11.62 25.50
C LYS A 569 -25.02 -12.72 24.45
N ALA A 570 -24.47 -12.34 23.30
CA ALA A 570 -24.06 -13.26 22.24
C ALA A 570 -22.68 -13.86 22.59
N THR A 571 -22.64 -14.73 23.60
CA THR A 571 -21.38 -15.25 24.18
C THR A 571 -20.60 -16.20 23.27
N SER A 572 -21.25 -16.73 22.22
CA SER A 572 -20.63 -17.55 21.17
C SER A 572 -20.02 -16.73 20.03
N TRP A 573 -20.10 -15.39 20.10
CA TRP A 573 -19.61 -14.48 19.09
C TRP A 573 -18.44 -13.64 19.59
N GLN A 574 -17.47 -13.41 18.70
CA GLN A 574 -16.31 -12.55 18.96
C GLN A 574 -16.20 -11.46 17.89
N ALA A 575 -15.70 -10.28 18.26
CA ALA A 575 -15.43 -9.20 17.33
C ALA A 575 -13.97 -8.75 17.44
N SER A 576 -13.28 -8.59 16.32
CA SER A 576 -11.84 -8.35 16.32
C SER A 576 -11.32 -7.81 14.99
N THR A 577 -10.05 -7.38 14.96
CA THR A 577 -9.41 -6.95 13.71
C THR A 577 -8.84 -8.13 12.94
N VAL A 578 -8.73 -8.01 11.62
CA VAL A 578 -8.14 -9.08 10.78
C VAL A 578 -6.74 -9.49 11.25
N HIS A 579 -5.92 -8.52 11.65
CA HIS A 579 -4.55 -8.75 12.14
C HIS A 579 -4.51 -9.58 13.43
N SER A 580 -5.51 -9.46 14.29
CA SER A 580 -5.56 -10.17 15.58
C SER A 580 -6.02 -11.63 15.48
N GLN A 581 -6.54 -12.07 14.33
CA GLN A 581 -7.20 -13.39 14.17
C GLN A 581 -6.41 -14.37 13.30
N GLN A 582 -5.08 -14.35 13.39
CA GLN A 582 -4.26 -15.34 12.70
C GLN A 582 -4.33 -16.69 13.43
N GLY A 583 -4.84 -17.71 12.73
CA GLY A 583 -4.99 -19.08 13.25
C GLY A 583 -6.37 -19.39 13.83
N ALA A 584 -7.19 -18.38 14.12
CA ALA A 584 -8.58 -18.58 14.53
C ALA A 584 -9.45 -19.11 13.38
N GLU A 585 -10.57 -19.75 13.72
CA GLU A 585 -11.61 -20.20 12.81
C GLU A 585 -12.97 -20.14 13.51
N SER A 586 -14.04 -19.96 12.73
CA SER A 586 -15.41 -19.87 13.23
C SER A 586 -16.38 -20.44 12.20
N ASP A 587 -17.53 -20.93 12.65
CA ASP A 587 -18.52 -21.53 11.75
C ASP A 587 -19.10 -20.46 10.82
N ILE A 588 -19.48 -19.31 11.38
CA ILE A 588 -19.93 -18.13 10.63
C ILE A 588 -18.90 -17.01 10.78
N VAL A 589 -18.56 -16.34 9.67
CA VAL A 589 -17.76 -15.11 9.67
C VAL A 589 -18.54 -13.98 9.04
N ILE A 590 -18.60 -12.84 9.72
CA ILE A 590 -19.09 -11.57 9.16
C ILE A 590 -17.87 -10.68 8.93
N PHE A 591 -17.58 -10.33 7.68
CA PHE A 591 -16.50 -9.43 7.32
C PHE A 591 -17.05 -8.07 6.89
N ASP A 592 -16.84 -7.03 7.70
CA ASP A 592 -17.19 -5.65 7.33
C ASP A 592 -15.97 -4.90 6.82
N THR A 593 -16.06 -4.48 5.56
CA THR A 593 -14.97 -3.78 4.89
C THR A 593 -14.78 -2.36 5.40
N VAL A 594 -15.83 -1.74 5.99
CA VAL A 594 -15.97 -0.36 6.49
C VAL A 594 -15.55 0.73 5.50
N ASN A 595 -14.27 0.76 5.18
CA ASN A 595 -13.61 1.71 4.31
C ASN A 595 -12.66 0.96 3.37
N ALA A 596 -13.20 0.07 2.54
CA ALA A 596 -12.43 -0.64 1.50
C ALA A 596 -11.70 0.35 0.57
N GLY A 597 -12.23 1.58 0.48
CA GLY A 597 -11.63 2.67 -0.25
C GLY A 597 -10.45 3.37 0.43
N ASN A 598 -9.98 2.90 1.58
CA ASN A 598 -8.87 3.54 2.27
C ASN A 598 -7.53 3.34 1.54
N VAL A 599 -6.95 4.43 1.02
CA VAL A 599 -5.68 4.46 0.26
C VAL A 599 -4.41 4.30 1.10
N THR A 600 -4.51 4.26 2.43
CA THR A 600 -3.31 4.02 3.25
C THR A 600 -2.75 2.61 3.09
N TRP A 601 -3.54 1.66 2.57
CA TRP A 601 -3.11 0.27 2.38
C TRP A 601 -2.99 -0.06 0.89
N PRO A 602 -1.84 -0.56 0.43
CA PRO A 602 -1.67 -1.09 -0.92
C PRO A 602 -2.69 -2.18 -1.25
N VAL A 603 -3.02 -2.32 -2.54
CA VAL A 603 -3.97 -3.34 -3.04
C VAL A 603 -3.63 -4.75 -2.56
N HIS A 604 -2.35 -5.12 -2.55
CA HIS A 604 -1.91 -6.44 -2.08
C HIS A 604 -2.10 -6.65 -0.58
N GLU A 605 -2.00 -5.60 0.25
CA GLU A 605 -2.31 -5.71 1.68
C GLU A 605 -3.80 -5.95 1.88
N TRP A 606 -4.66 -5.24 1.14
CA TRP A 606 -6.09 -5.50 1.12
C TRP A 606 -6.42 -6.93 0.67
N GLN A 607 -5.79 -7.42 -0.40
CA GLN A 607 -6.00 -8.80 -0.87
C GLN A 607 -5.66 -9.82 0.21
N ARG A 608 -4.56 -9.62 0.95
CA ARG A 608 -4.17 -10.46 2.09
C ARG A 608 -5.20 -10.40 3.22
N LEU A 609 -5.70 -9.20 3.56
CA LEU A 609 -6.72 -9.02 4.60
C LEU A 609 -8.03 -9.72 4.24
N VAL A 610 -8.47 -9.56 3.00
CA VAL A 610 -9.69 -10.20 2.47
C VAL A 610 -9.52 -11.72 2.46
N ASN A 611 -8.39 -12.22 1.94
CA ASN A 611 -8.08 -13.65 1.93
C ASN A 611 -8.10 -14.26 3.34
N VAL A 612 -7.48 -13.56 4.30
CA VAL A 612 -7.47 -13.97 5.70
C VAL A 612 -8.87 -13.94 6.28
N ALA A 613 -9.66 -12.89 6.05
CA ALA A 613 -11.02 -12.76 6.57
C ALA A 613 -11.95 -13.87 6.05
N LEU A 614 -11.96 -14.10 4.74
CA LEU A 614 -12.79 -15.14 4.11
C LEU A 614 -12.40 -16.54 4.61
N SER A 615 -11.10 -16.81 4.75
CA SER A 615 -10.60 -18.14 5.13
C SER A 615 -10.71 -18.49 6.63
N ARG A 616 -11.26 -17.58 7.46
CA ARG A 616 -11.65 -17.89 8.85
C ARG A 616 -12.97 -18.64 8.94
N ALA A 617 -13.81 -18.59 7.90
CA ALA A 617 -15.11 -19.22 7.88
C ALA A 617 -15.02 -20.73 7.64
N ARG A 618 -15.70 -21.53 8.47
CA ARG A 618 -15.83 -22.98 8.26
C ARG A 618 -17.07 -23.32 7.45
N GLU A 619 -18.21 -22.69 7.74
CA GLU A 619 -19.53 -23.05 7.19
C GLU A 619 -20.18 -21.94 6.37
N ALA A 620 -20.08 -20.68 6.79
CA ALA A 620 -20.63 -19.53 6.06
C ALA A 620 -19.81 -18.23 6.23
N VAL A 621 -19.81 -17.39 5.18
CA VAL A 621 -19.21 -16.06 5.18
C VAL A 621 -20.20 -15.01 4.67
N ILE A 622 -20.29 -13.89 5.38
CA ILE A 622 -21.14 -12.75 5.05
C ILE A 622 -20.25 -11.52 4.95
N VAL A 623 -20.13 -10.93 3.75
CA VAL A 623 -19.35 -9.71 3.52
C VAL A 623 -20.29 -8.51 3.50
N LEU A 624 -20.05 -7.54 4.39
CA LEU A 624 -20.77 -6.27 4.42
C LEU A 624 -19.96 -5.21 3.67
N ALA A 625 -20.50 -4.69 2.57
CA ALA A 625 -20.02 -3.43 2.00
C ALA A 625 -21.05 -2.76 1.10
N SER A 626 -20.73 -1.53 0.73
CA SER A 626 -21.43 -0.81 -0.32
C SER A 626 -21.01 -1.27 -1.74
N ARG A 627 -21.83 -0.98 -2.74
CA ARG A 627 -21.56 -1.17 -4.18
C ARG A 627 -20.27 -0.47 -4.60
N SER A 628 -20.02 0.72 -4.07
CA SER A 628 -18.76 1.46 -4.29
C SER A 628 -17.55 0.65 -3.81
N GLU A 629 -17.64 0.07 -2.61
CA GLU A 629 -16.58 -0.78 -2.07
C GLU A 629 -16.44 -2.11 -2.83
N MET A 630 -17.54 -2.70 -3.31
CA MET A 630 -17.51 -3.89 -4.17
C MET A 630 -16.69 -3.67 -5.44
N ASP A 631 -16.66 -2.44 -5.96
CA ASP A 631 -15.95 -2.10 -7.20
C ASP A 631 -14.46 -1.81 -7.02
N GLU A 632 -13.96 -1.81 -5.77
CA GLU A 632 -12.54 -1.67 -5.46
C GLU A 632 -11.71 -2.80 -6.10
N PRO A 633 -10.49 -2.52 -6.60
CA PRO A 633 -9.68 -3.52 -7.33
C PRO A 633 -9.45 -4.84 -6.58
N HIS A 634 -9.37 -4.79 -5.25
CA HIS A 634 -9.15 -5.96 -4.41
C HIS A 634 -10.44 -6.71 -4.03
N LEU A 635 -11.63 -6.12 -4.20
CA LEU A 635 -12.92 -6.78 -3.92
C LEU A 635 -13.68 -7.16 -5.20
N ARG A 636 -13.40 -6.50 -6.32
CA ARG A 636 -14.12 -6.67 -7.59
C ARG A 636 -14.22 -8.13 -8.05
N THR A 637 -13.15 -8.91 -7.92
CA THR A 637 -13.16 -10.34 -8.29
C THR A 637 -14.18 -11.15 -7.49
N LEU A 638 -14.47 -10.75 -6.24
CA LEU A 638 -15.44 -11.44 -5.40
C LEU A 638 -16.89 -11.22 -5.84
N LYS A 639 -17.19 -10.21 -6.68
CA LYS A 639 -18.55 -9.97 -7.18
C LYS A 639 -19.13 -11.16 -7.95
N HIS A 640 -18.27 -11.95 -8.60
CA HIS A 640 -18.68 -13.15 -9.33
C HIS A 640 -18.63 -14.43 -8.46
N LEU A 641 -18.08 -14.34 -7.26
CA LEU A 641 -17.80 -15.48 -6.38
C LEU A 641 -18.74 -15.53 -5.17
N LEU A 642 -19.20 -14.37 -4.70
CA LEU A 642 -20.12 -14.20 -3.57
C LEU A 642 -21.51 -13.81 -4.08
N LYS A 643 -22.57 -14.39 -3.50
CA LYS A 643 -23.95 -14.11 -3.91
C LYS A 643 -24.44 -12.78 -3.31
N PRO A 644 -24.82 -11.78 -4.12
CA PRO A 644 -25.37 -10.53 -3.63
C PRO A 644 -26.76 -10.74 -3.01
N ALA A 645 -27.00 -10.10 -1.87
CA ALA A 645 -28.22 -10.27 -1.09
C ALA A 645 -28.52 -9.04 -0.22
N ILE A 646 -29.79 -8.95 0.19
CA ILE A 646 -30.28 -8.00 1.19
C ILE A 646 -31.11 -8.73 2.24
N LEU A 647 -31.20 -8.15 3.43
CA LEU A 647 -31.93 -8.70 4.56
C LEU A 647 -33.24 -7.93 4.77
N LYS A 648 -34.35 -8.54 4.33
CA LYS A 648 -35.69 -7.96 4.47
C LYS A 648 -36.51 -8.65 5.55
N ARG A 649 -37.42 -7.89 6.13
CA ARG A 649 -38.40 -8.42 7.09
C ARG A 649 -39.39 -9.34 6.37
N SER A 650 -39.69 -10.46 6.98
CA SER A 650 -40.62 -11.51 6.57
C SER A 650 -41.59 -11.84 7.71
N GLU A 651 -42.57 -12.70 7.45
CA GLU A 651 -43.57 -13.11 8.47
C GLU A 651 -42.97 -13.88 9.65
N SER A 652 -41.82 -14.54 9.47
CA SER A 652 -41.13 -15.35 10.48
C SER A 652 -39.83 -14.72 11.02
N GLY A 653 -39.59 -13.42 10.79
CA GLY A 653 -38.35 -12.74 11.16
C GLY A 653 -37.68 -12.07 9.96
N PHE A 654 -36.37 -12.13 9.84
CA PHE A 654 -35.65 -11.62 8.66
C PHE A 654 -35.28 -12.75 7.70
N ALA A 655 -35.31 -12.47 6.40
CA ALA A 655 -34.95 -13.44 5.36
C ALA A 655 -34.08 -12.78 4.29
N TRP A 656 -33.12 -13.55 3.78
CA TRP A 656 -32.28 -13.16 2.66
C TRP A 656 -33.11 -13.10 1.37
N GLN A 657 -32.95 -12.01 0.63
CA GLN A 657 -33.54 -11.84 -0.70
C GLN A 657 -32.44 -11.55 -1.73
N ASP A 658 -32.65 -12.09 -2.93
CA ASP A 658 -31.79 -11.85 -4.08
C ASP A 658 -32.01 -10.43 -4.64
N ILE A 659 -30.95 -9.85 -5.20
CA ILE A 659 -30.98 -8.55 -5.88
C ILE A 659 -31.03 -8.84 -7.38
N GLN A 660 -32.24 -8.87 -7.95
CA GLN A 660 -32.49 -9.27 -9.35
C GLN A 660 -31.65 -8.51 -10.39
N ASP A 661 -31.24 -7.26 -10.11
CA ASP A 661 -30.42 -6.46 -11.04
C ASP A 661 -28.93 -6.88 -11.15
N LEU A 662 -28.38 -7.60 -10.18
CA LEU A 662 -26.95 -7.98 -10.20
C LEU A 662 -26.70 -9.31 -10.92
N ALA A 663 -27.62 -10.27 -10.79
CA ALA A 663 -27.48 -11.61 -11.36
C ALA A 663 -27.42 -11.57 -12.90
N ASP A 664 -28.25 -10.73 -13.54
CA ASP A 664 -28.29 -10.60 -15.01
C ASP A 664 -27.04 -9.90 -15.58
N THR A 665 -26.37 -9.05 -14.78
CA THR A 665 -25.13 -8.37 -15.19
C THR A 665 -23.89 -9.26 -14.99
N LEU A 666 -23.92 -10.18 -14.02
CA LEU A 666 -22.82 -11.07 -13.66
C LEU A 666 -22.86 -12.42 -14.40
N SER A 667 -23.96 -12.75 -15.08
CA SER A 667 -24.18 -14.01 -15.81
C SER A 667 -23.53 -14.05 -17.21
N GLN A 668 -22.79 -13.03 -17.62
CA GLN A 668 -21.96 -13.13 -18.83
C GLN A 668 -20.72 -13.98 -18.51
N PRO A 669 -20.54 -15.14 -19.15
CA PRO A 669 -19.37 -15.97 -18.87
C PRO A 669 -18.11 -15.20 -19.26
N MET A 670 -17.16 -15.10 -18.34
CA MET A 670 -15.77 -14.82 -18.69
C MET A 670 -15.37 -15.81 -19.79
N VAL A 671 -15.12 -15.29 -20.99
CA VAL A 671 -14.37 -16.03 -22.00
C VAL A 671 -13.04 -16.37 -21.34
N ARG A 672 -12.84 -17.67 -21.10
CA ARG A 672 -11.54 -18.23 -20.75
C ARG A 672 -10.60 -17.96 -21.94
N GLU A 673 -9.86 -16.87 -21.92
CA GLU A 673 -8.58 -16.82 -22.63
C GLU A 673 -7.55 -17.59 -21.80
N ALA A 674 -7.68 -18.92 -21.87
CA ALA A 674 -6.65 -19.82 -21.40
C ALA A 674 -5.49 -19.82 -22.39
N ARG A 675 -4.29 -19.74 -21.83
CA ARG A 675 -2.98 -20.00 -22.42
C ARG A 675 -2.97 -21.30 -23.25
N SER A 676 -2.75 -21.18 -24.55
CA SER A 676 -1.78 -21.97 -25.35
C SER A 676 -1.53 -21.14 -26.62
N ASP A 677 -0.30 -20.77 -26.98
CA ASP A 677 0.54 -21.62 -27.80
C ASP A 677 2.03 -21.24 -27.63
N TYR A 678 2.77 -22.10 -26.94
CA TYR A 678 4.20 -22.36 -27.23
C TYR A 678 4.37 -23.88 -27.22
N ALA A 679 4.02 -24.51 -28.34
CA ALA A 679 4.50 -25.84 -28.67
C ALA A 679 5.13 -25.76 -30.06
N LEU A 680 6.47 -25.78 -30.08
CA LEU A 680 7.25 -26.07 -31.27
C LEU A 680 7.13 -27.56 -31.56
N ASP A 681 6.58 -27.94 -32.72
CA ASP A 681 7.13 -29.06 -33.51
C ASP A 681 6.78 -28.89 -35.01
N PRO A 682 7.70 -29.20 -35.95
CA PRO A 682 7.59 -28.85 -37.35
C PRO A 682 7.02 -30.02 -38.18
N SER A 683 6.05 -29.75 -39.06
CA SER A 683 6.03 -30.27 -40.44
C SER A 683 4.65 -30.18 -41.13
N SER A 684 4.73 -29.97 -42.44
CA SER A 684 3.80 -30.44 -43.48
C SER A 684 2.66 -29.52 -43.98
N LYS A 685 2.98 -28.84 -45.10
CA LYS A 685 2.28 -28.83 -46.42
C LYS A 685 0.78 -28.52 -46.52
N LYS A 686 0.52 -27.41 -47.25
CA LYS A 686 -0.42 -27.20 -48.39
C LYS A 686 -1.83 -27.84 -48.29
N THR A 687 -2.89 -27.03 -48.39
CA THR A 687 -3.69 -26.85 -49.63
C THR A 687 -4.88 -25.88 -49.45
N THR A 688 -5.17 -25.20 -50.55
CA THR A 688 -6.25 -24.26 -50.88
C THR A 688 -7.66 -24.87 -50.87
N ARG A 689 -8.71 -24.09 -50.53
CA ARG A 689 -9.94 -23.93 -51.35
C ARG A 689 -10.97 -22.91 -50.81
N THR A 690 -11.75 -22.43 -51.77
CA THR A 690 -12.60 -21.24 -51.92
C THR A 690 -14.10 -21.45 -51.63
N HIS A 691 -14.83 -20.32 -51.47
CA HIS A 691 -16.29 -20.10 -51.68
C HIS A 691 -17.25 -20.69 -50.62
N SER A 692 -18.39 -20.11 -50.24
CA SER A 692 -19.21 -18.94 -50.66
C SER A 692 -20.36 -18.78 -49.67
N MET A 693 -20.81 -17.54 -49.39
CA MET A 693 -22.07 -17.25 -48.69
C MET A 693 -23.32 -17.64 -49.50
N PRO A 694 -24.46 -17.93 -48.85
CA PRO A 694 -25.78 -17.70 -49.39
C PRO A 694 -26.52 -16.52 -48.71
N ARG A 695 -27.02 -15.59 -49.53
CA ARG A 695 -28.07 -14.60 -49.22
C ARG A 695 -29.45 -15.24 -49.39
N ILE A 696 -30.47 -14.78 -48.62
CA ILE A 696 -31.93 -14.71 -48.90
C ILE A 696 -32.60 -14.21 -47.59
N LYS A 697 -33.63 -13.36 -47.47
CA LYS A 697 -34.37 -12.38 -48.30
C LYS A 697 -35.13 -11.48 -47.30
N LYS A 698 -35.42 -10.23 -47.69
CA LYS A 698 -36.35 -9.29 -47.02
C LYS A 698 -37.80 -9.58 -47.43
N GLU A 699 -38.72 -9.57 -46.47
CA GLU A 699 -40.13 -9.12 -46.65
C GLU A 699 -40.57 -8.39 -45.36
N GLY A 700 -41.31 -7.29 -45.51
CA GLY A 700 -41.64 -6.36 -44.43
C GLY A 700 -43.14 -6.26 -44.12
N ARG A 701 -43.45 -5.50 -43.06
CA ARG A 701 -44.71 -4.76 -42.83
C ARG A 701 -44.51 -3.78 -41.67
N ASP A 702 -44.81 -2.51 -41.94
CA ASP A 702 -44.86 -1.40 -40.98
C ASP A 702 -46.14 -1.46 -40.14
N SER A 703 -46.05 -1.15 -38.84
CA SER A 703 -46.88 -0.14 -38.14
C SER A 703 -46.63 -0.13 -36.62
N GLU A 704 -46.30 1.07 -36.14
CA GLU A 704 -46.53 1.63 -34.79
C GLU A 704 -45.59 1.28 -33.64
N ALA A 705 -45.22 2.34 -32.92
CA ALA A 705 -44.08 2.52 -32.04
C ALA A 705 -44.40 2.20 -30.57
N GLU A 706 -43.43 1.64 -29.83
CA GLU A 706 -42.69 2.38 -28.79
C GLU A 706 -41.57 1.53 -28.13
N ASN A 707 -40.33 1.99 -28.36
CA ASN A 707 -39.20 2.15 -27.43
C ASN A 707 -38.81 1.06 -26.42
N TRP A 708 -37.67 0.41 -26.68
CA TRP A 708 -36.44 0.65 -25.89
C TRP A 708 -35.17 0.13 -26.59
N THR A 709 -34.40 1.02 -27.22
CA THR A 709 -32.94 0.85 -27.40
C THR A 709 -32.29 2.22 -27.66
N PRO A 710 -31.50 2.81 -26.75
CA PRO A 710 -30.65 3.92 -27.11
C PRO A 710 -29.32 3.40 -27.65
N LYS A 711 -29.04 3.64 -28.95
CA LYS A 711 -27.66 3.71 -29.43
C LYS A 711 -27.07 5.02 -28.90
N HIS A 712 -26.20 4.98 -27.90
CA HIS A 712 -25.61 6.18 -27.31
C HIS A 712 -24.53 6.77 -28.24
N ARG A 713 -24.82 7.86 -28.96
CA ARG A 713 -23.84 8.62 -29.76
C ARG A 713 -22.77 9.25 -28.85
N LEU A 714 -21.57 9.55 -29.36
CA LEU A 714 -20.49 10.12 -28.54
C LEU A 714 -20.87 11.44 -27.85
N GLY A 715 -21.60 12.31 -28.54
CA GLY A 715 -22.07 13.58 -27.99
C GLY A 715 -22.99 13.41 -26.79
N ASP A 716 -23.87 12.40 -26.82
CA ASP A 716 -24.77 12.08 -25.71
C ASP A 716 -23.96 11.58 -24.48
N GLN A 717 -22.89 10.81 -24.72
CA GLN A 717 -21.98 10.34 -23.67
C GLN A 717 -21.17 11.50 -23.05
N PHE A 718 -20.64 12.41 -23.86
CA PHE A 718 -19.90 13.58 -23.37
C PHE A 718 -20.81 14.54 -22.58
N ALA A 719 -22.05 14.75 -23.03
CA ALA A 719 -23.03 15.55 -22.31
C ALA A 719 -23.36 14.94 -20.93
N SER A 720 -23.60 13.63 -20.88
CA SER A 720 -23.83 12.91 -19.61
C SER A 720 -22.63 13.05 -18.66
N ARG A 721 -21.40 12.86 -19.15
CA ARG A 721 -20.18 13.02 -18.35
C ARG A 721 -20.04 14.43 -17.77
N ARG A 722 -20.45 15.49 -18.48
CA ARG A 722 -20.39 16.87 -17.96
C ARG A 722 -21.38 17.14 -16.82
N THR A 723 -22.48 16.40 -16.75
CA THR A 723 -23.44 16.52 -15.64
C THR A 723 -22.95 15.82 -14.37
N MET A 724 -21.90 15.00 -14.46
CA MET A 724 -21.26 14.40 -13.29
C MET A 724 -20.33 15.42 -12.64
N HIS A 725 -20.52 15.67 -11.34
CA HIS A 725 -19.59 16.49 -10.57
C HIS A 725 -18.23 15.79 -10.48
N PRO A 726 -17.12 16.44 -10.84
CA PRO A 726 -15.80 15.84 -10.75
C PRO A 726 -15.45 15.61 -9.27
N VAL A 727 -15.40 14.36 -8.87
CA VAL A 727 -14.93 13.97 -7.53
C VAL A 727 -13.41 13.93 -7.56
N LEU A 728 -12.77 14.62 -6.61
CA LEU A 728 -11.32 14.53 -6.43
C LEU A 728 -10.91 13.06 -6.23
N SER A 729 -9.89 12.61 -6.95
CA SER A 729 -9.28 11.29 -6.70
C SER A 729 -8.75 11.21 -5.26
N ARG A 730 -8.57 10.01 -4.73
CA ARG A 730 -8.09 9.83 -3.35
C ARG A 730 -6.71 10.46 -3.11
N GLU A 731 -5.84 10.41 -4.12
CA GLU A 731 -4.53 11.08 -4.09
C GLU A 731 -4.68 12.61 -4.04
N GLN A 732 -5.58 13.19 -4.85
CA GLN A 732 -5.90 14.61 -4.81
C GLN A 732 -6.55 15.01 -3.48
N GLN A 733 -7.50 14.23 -2.95
CA GLN A 733 -8.13 14.47 -1.65
C GLN A 733 -7.11 14.47 -0.51
N ARG A 734 -6.23 13.47 -0.47
CA ARG A 734 -5.16 13.37 0.54
C ARG A 734 -4.25 14.59 0.50
N LEU A 735 -3.82 14.99 -0.70
CA LEU A 735 -2.94 16.15 -0.85
C LEU A 735 -3.67 17.44 -0.51
N SER A 736 -4.87 17.67 -1.03
CA SER A 736 -5.72 18.82 -0.70
C SER A 736 -6.00 18.94 0.80
N GLY A 737 -6.09 17.80 1.51
CA GLY A 737 -6.27 17.71 2.96
C GLY A 737 -5.00 17.87 3.80
N LEU A 738 -3.83 18.00 3.19
CA LEU A 738 -2.55 18.13 3.91
C LEU A 738 -2.46 19.47 4.65
N ASP A 739 -1.97 19.44 5.89
CA ASP A 739 -1.77 20.66 6.67
C ASP A 739 -0.46 21.35 6.29
N LEU A 740 -0.55 22.62 5.92
CA LEU A 740 0.57 23.39 5.38
C LEU A 740 1.29 24.09 6.53
N ASP A 741 2.48 23.58 6.87
CA ASP A 741 3.35 24.01 7.98
C ASP A 741 4.13 25.31 7.70
N GLY A 742 3.75 26.08 6.67
CA GLY A 742 4.41 27.32 6.27
C GLY A 742 5.81 27.12 5.68
N LYS A 743 6.17 25.89 5.29
CA LYS A 743 7.49 25.53 4.74
C LYS A 743 7.39 25.02 3.30
N PRO A 744 8.50 24.96 2.55
CA PRO A 744 8.44 24.66 1.12
C PRO A 744 7.99 23.23 0.82
N ARG A 745 7.20 23.09 -0.24
CA ARG A 745 6.65 21.81 -0.70
C ARG A 745 6.74 21.68 -2.20
N LEU A 746 6.96 20.45 -2.66
CA LEU A 746 7.04 20.12 -4.08
C LEU A 746 6.02 19.02 -4.41
N VAL A 747 5.04 19.34 -5.25
CA VAL A 747 4.09 18.39 -5.81
C VAL A 747 4.47 18.12 -7.25
N ARG A 748 5.03 16.93 -7.49
CA ARG A 748 5.31 16.37 -8.81
C ARG A 748 4.18 15.46 -9.25
N GLY A 749 4.13 15.10 -10.53
CA GLY A 749 3.24 14.03 -10.98
C GLY A 749 3.16 13.89 -12.47
N VAL A 750 2.60 12.77 -12.91
CA VAL A 750 2.35 12.45 -14.32
C VAL A 750 1.37 13.45 -14.98
N ALA A 751 1.37 13.49 -16.31
CA ALA A 751 0.46 14.34 -17.06
C ALA A 751 -1.01 13.97 -16.75
N GLY A 752 -1.81 14.98 -16.39
CA GLY A 752 -3.21 14.78 -16.04
C GLY A 752 -3.50 14.31 -14.61
N SER A 753 -2.51 14.35 -13.71
CA SER A 753 -2.69 13.99 -12.30
C SER A 753 -3.53 14.99 -11.48
N GLY A 754 -3.83 16.19 -12.01
CA GLY A 754 -4.64 17.22 -11.34
C GLY A 754 -3.89 18.07 -10.31
N LYS A 755 -2.61 18.35 -10.56
CA LYS A 755 -1.76 19.24 -9.74
C LYS A 755 -2.40 20.61 -9.46
N SER A 756 -2.93 21.28 -10.49
CA SER A 756 -3.55 22.60 -10.36
C SER A 756 -4.84 22.58 -9.53
N VAL A 757 -5.54 21.43 -9.46
CA VAL A 757 -6.70 21.24 -8.59
C VAL A 757 -6.29 21.16 -7.11
N VAL A 758 -5.20 20.46 -6.81
CA VAL A 758 -4.61 20.42 -5.46
C VAL A 758 -4.16 21.83 -5.05
N MET A 759 -3.49 22.56 -5.96
CA MET A 759 -3.10 23.96 -5.72
C MET A 759 -4.30 24.83 -5.37
N ALA A 760 -5.38 24.76 -6.17
CA ALA A 760 -6.59 25.55 -5.94
C ALA A 760 -7.21 25.26 -4.57
N ASN A 761 -7.25 24.00 -4.15
CA ASN A 761 -7.71 23.60 -2.82
C ASN A 761 -6.82 24.12 -1.68
N TRP A 762 -5.50 24.11 -1.85
CA TRP A 762 -4.56 24.67 -0.88
C TRP A 762 -4.73 26.17 -0.74
N VAL A 763 -4.85 26.91 -1.85
CA VAL A 763 -5.12 28.35 -1.84
C VAL A 763 -6.44 28.63 -1.10
N ALA A 764 -7.52 27.93 -1.44
CA ALA A 764 -8.81 28.09 -0.79
C ALA A 764 -8.76 27.83 0.73
N ARG A 765 -8.04 26.78 1.15
CA ARG A 765 -7.88 26.43 2.57
C ARG A 765 -7.09 27.47 3.35
N ILE A 766 -5.94 27.95 2.83
CA ILE A 766 -5.18 29.01 3.51
C ILE A 766 -6.02 30.27 3.61
N SER A 767 -6.73 30.64 2.54
CA SER A 767 -7.63 31.79 2.53
C SER A 767 -8.76 31.72 3.57
N GLU A 768 -9.24 30.51 3.90
CA GLU A 768 -10.27 30.29 4.92
C GLU A 768 -9.75 30.56 6.34
N GLY A 769 -8.52 30.09 6.64
CA GLY A 769 -7.87 30.34 7.92
C GLY A 769 -7.61 31.83 8.19
N ILE A 770 -7.24 32.57 7.13
CA ILE A 770 -7.06 34.04 7.19
C ILE A 770 -8.39 34.75 7.47
N GLY A 771 -9.52 34.25 6.92
CA GLY A 771 -10.84 34.84 7.15
C GLY A 771 -11.33 34.81 8.61
N ASN A 772 -10.69 34.01 9.47
CA ASN A 772 -11.01 33.89 10.90
C ASN A 772 -9.94 34.53 11.82
N ALA A 773 -8.77 34.91 11.30
CA ALA A 773 -7.68 35.55 12.04
C ALA A 773 -7.51 37.01 11.56
N LEU A 774 -7.34 37.94 12.51
CA LEU A 774 -7.31 39.42 12.32
C LEU A 774 -6.06 39.96 11.57
N ASP A 775 -5.54 39.28 10.53
CA ASP A 775 -4.32 39.73 9.85
C ASP A 775 -4.62 40.29 8.45
N GLU A 776 -4.92 41.60 8.39
CA GLU A 776 -5.19 42.33 7.14
C GLU A 776 -3.98 42.36 6.18
N GLY A 777 -2.78 41.97 6.64
CA GLY A 777 -1.53 42.03 5.89
C GLY A 777 -1.14 40.77 5.10
N TYR A 778 -1.80 39.61 5.30
CA TYR A 778 -1.35 38.35 4.70
C TYR A 778 -1.61 38.28 3.18
N ARG A 779 -0.56 38.05 2.38
CA ARG A 779 -0.59 38.01 0.91
C ARG A 779 -0.21 36.64 0.37
N ILE A 780 -1.06 36.08 -0.49
CA ILE A 780 -0.85 34.83 -1.21
C ILE A 780 -0.65 35.15 -2.69
N TRP A 781 0.45 34.68 -3.27
CA TRP A 781 0.72 34.79 -4.71
C TRP A 781 0.58 33.44 -5.37
N THR A 782 -0.19 33.37 -6.45
CA THR A 782 -0.28 32.21 -7.33
C THR A 782 0.26 32.60 -8.70
N VAL A 783 1.42 32.06 -9.05
CA VAL A 783 2.19 32.41 -10.24
C VAL A 783 2.10 31.28 -11.27
N TYR A 784 1.88 31.65 -12.53
CA TYR A 784 1.76 30.71 -13.65
C TYR A 784 2.47 31.24 -14.90
N SER A 785 2.93 30.33 -15.76
CA SER A 785 3.74 30.62 -16.95
C SER A 785 2.92 30.88 -18.23
N ASN A 786 1.70 30.33 -18.31
CA ASN A 786 0.85 30.42 -19.50
C ASN A 786 -0.32 31.38 -19.26
N ARG A 787 -0.33 32.52 -19.96
CA ARG A 787 -1.35 33.58 -19.78
C ARG A 787 -2.79 33.11 -19.97
N SER A 788 -3.02 32.09 -20.80
CA SER A 788 -4.36 31.55 -20.99
C SER A 788 -4.94 30.97 -19.68
N LEU A 789 -4.11 30.44 -18.78
CA LEU A 789 -4.55 29.76 -17.54
C LEU A 789 -5.20 30.66 -16.50
N HIS A 790 -5.07 31.98 -16.63
CA HIS A 790 -5.55 32.93 -15.62
C HIS A 790 -7.01 32.65 -15.22
N LYS A 791 -7.90 32.52 -16.22
CA LYS A 791 -9.33 32.30 -15.97
C LYS A 791 -9.59 30.90 -15.40
N LEU A 792 -8.89 29.88 -15.89
CA LEU A 792 -9.05 28.50 -15.43
C LEU A 792 -8.64 28.33 -13.96
N LEU A 793 -7.50 28.91 -13.56
CA LEU A 793 -7.03 28.87 -12.17
C LEU A 793 -7.96 29.66 -11.26
N GLN A 794 -8.43 30.83 -11.70
CA GLN A 794 -9.43 31.62 -10.98
C GLN A 794 -10.70 30.80 -10.72
N ASP A 795 -11.25 30.17 -11.75
CA ASP A 795 -12.49 29.39 -11.63
C ASP A 795 -12.26 28.13 -10.77
N SER A 796 -11.08 27.50 -10.85
CA SER A 796 -10.72 26.35 -10.01
C SER A 796 -10.63 26.71 -8.53
N ILE A 797 -10.05 27.88 -8.20
CA ILE A 797 -9.97 28.38 -6.82
C ILE A 797 -11.36 28.72 -6.29
N LEU A 798 -12.21 29.37 -7.11
CA LEU A 798 -13.59 29.68 -6.73
C LEU A 798 -14.42 28.41 -6.50
N ALA A 799 -14.33 27.43 -7.40
CA ALA A 799 -15.01 26.15 -7.24
C ALA A 799 -14.57 25.43 -5.96
N ALA A 800 -13.27 25.38 -5.68
CA ALA A 800 -12.73 24.80 -4.45
C ALA A 800 -13.19 25.56 -3.19
N TRP A 801 -13.34 26.88 -3.27
CA TRP A 801 -13.89 27.68 -2.17
C TRP A 801 -15.38 27.41 -1.94
N GLU A 802 -16.18 27.41 -3.01
CA GLU A 802 -17.63 27.14 -2.94
C GLU A 802 -17.93 25.75 -2.40
N GLU A 803 -17.22 24.72 -2.86
CA GLU A 803 -17.36 23.34 -2.39
C GLU A 803 -17.12 23.24 -0.87
N ARG A 804 -16.13 23.97 -0.34
CA ARG A 804 -15.84 23.99 1.10
C ARG A 804 -16.90 24.69 1.95
N GLN A 805 -17.72 25.55 1.35
CA GLN A 805 -18.82 26.24 2.05
C GLN A 805 -20.13 25.46 1.99
N GLN A 806 -20.23 24.36 1.22
CA GLN A 806 -21.42 23.52 1.15
C GLN A 806 -21.62 22.73 2.45
N GLY A 807 -22.76 22.95 3.12
CA GLY A 807 -23.14 22.27 4.38
C GLY A 807 -23.11 23.14 5.64
N GLY A 808 -22.70 24.41 5.56
CA GLY A 808 -22.76 25.36 6.68
C GLY A 808 -24.13 26.01 6.88
N LEU A 809 -24.52 26.28 8.14
CA LEU A 809 -25.76 26.99 8.52
C LEU A 809 -25.79 28.50 8.16
N PHE A 810 -24.72 29.04 7.54
CA PHE A 810 -24.55 30.48 7.29
C PHE A 810 -24.41 30.77 5.79
N ALA A 811 -24.68 32.02 5.38
CA ALA A 811 -24.55 32.46 3.99
C ALA A 811 -23.11 32.31 3.48
N ALA A 812 -22.95 31.82 2.25
CA ALA A 812 -21.65 31.63 1.61
C ALA A 812 -20.86 32.96 1.58
N LYS A 813 -19.66 32.94 2.16
CA LYS A 813 -18.76 34.11 2.14
C LYS A 813 -18.11 34.24 0.75
N PRO A 814 -17.95 35.46 0.20
CA PRO A 814 -17.20 35.65 -1.03
C PRO A 814 -15.71 35.32 -0.82
N PHE A 815 -15.05 34.83 -1.86
CA PHE A 815 -13.62 34.53 -1.82
C PHE A 815 -12.79 35.81 -1.59
N PRO A 816 -11.78 35.81 -0.69
CA PRO A 816 -11.04 37.01 -0.30
C PRO A 816 -9.94 37.39 -1.32
N TRP A 817 -10.33 37.81 -2.53
CA TRP A 817 -9.41 38.25 -3.58
C TRP A 817 -8.46 39.38 -3.16
N ARG A 818 -8.81 40.16 -2.13
CA ARG A 818 -7.91 41.19 -1.58
C ARG A 818 -6.58 40.62 -1.05
N ASN A 819 -6.56 39.35 -0.62
CA ASN A 819 -5.39 38.67 -0.05
C ASN A 819 -4.69 37.74 -1.05
N VAL A 820 -5.30 37.49 -2.23
CA VAL A 820 -4.82 36.49 -3.20
C VAL A 820 -4.59 37.14 -4.56
N SER A 821 -3.36 37.08 -5.06
CA SER A 821 -2.98 37.60 -6.38
C SER A 821 -2.69 36.44 -7.33
N LEU A 822 -3.40 36.39 -8.46
CA LEU A 822 -3.10 35.51 -9.58
C LEU A 822 -2.26 36.27 -10.59
N MET A 823 -0.99 35.89 -10.75
CA MET A 823 -0.02 36.67 -11.53
C MET A 823 0.63 35.80 -12.60
N HIS A 824 0.67 36.30 -13.83
CA HIS A 824 1.55 35.72 -14.83
C HIS A 824 3.01 36.06 -14.48
N VAL A 825 3.96 35.20 -14.87
CA VAL A 825 5.42 35.45 -14.68
C VAL A 825 5.84 36.84 -15.15
N LYS A 826 5.29 37.29 -16.29
CA LYS A 826 5.52 38.65 -16.82
C LYS A 826 5.02 39.75 -15.88
N ASP A 827 3.86 39.58 -15.25
CA ASP A 827 3.27 40.57 -14.35
C ASP A 827 4.14 40.73 -13.09
N VAL A 828 4.75 39.63 -12.62
CA VAL A 828 5.74 39.66 -11.53
C VAL A 828 6.96 40.47 -11.95
N LEU A 829 7.52 40.20 -13.14
CA LEU A 829 8.68 40.93 -13.66
C LEU A 829 8.39 42.42 -13.88
N GLU A 830 7.23 42.76 -14.43
CA GLU A 830 6.78 44.16 -14.61
C GLU A 830 6.70 44.92 -13.27
N SER A 831 6.41 44.23 -12.17
CA SER A 831 6.35 44.82 -10.84
C SER A 831 7.72 45.06 -10.19
N ILE A 832 8.77 44.33 -10.60
CA ILE A 832 10.07 44.29 -9.89
C ILE A 832 11.22 44.87 -10.73
N LEU A 833 11.24 44.64 -12.04
CA LEU A 833 12.32 45.15 -12.93
C LEU A 833 12.56 46.67 -12.85
N PRO A 834 11.55 47.54 -12.65
CA PRO A 834 11.77 48.97 -12.52
C PRO A 834 12.69 49.36 -11.35
N GLU A 835 12.79 48.54 -10.30
CA GLU A 835 13.64 48.79 -9.12
C GLU A 835 15.15 48.88 -9.49
N VAL A 836 15.55 48.21 -10.57
CA VAL A 836 16.93 48.22 -11.10
C VAL A 836 17.03 48.92 -12.47
N GLY A 837 16.02 49.74 -12.81
CA GLY A 837 15.95 50.49 -14.06
C GLY A 837 15.83 49.60 -15.31
N LEU A 838 15.14 48.47 -15.20
CA LEU A 838 14.84 47.56 -16.32
C LEU A 838 13.35 47.59 -16.66
N SER A 839 13.01 47.25 -17.90
CA SER A 839 11.62 47.02 -18.34
C SER A 839 11.44 45.59 -18.83
N ALA A 840 10.33 44.95 -18.45
CA ALA A 840 9.97 43.62 -18.99
C ALA A 840 9.83 43.63 -20.52
N HIS A 841 9.51 44.79 -21.11
CA HIS A 841 9.41 44.96 -22.55
C HIS A 841 10.76 44.72 -23.27
N ASP A 842 11.87 45.02 -22.61
CA ASP A 842 13.21 44.92 -23.21
C ASP A 842 13.63 43.45 -23.46
N PHE A 843 12.99 42.51 -22.79
CA PHE A 843 13.31 41.07 -22.85
C PHE A 843 12.28 40.24 -23.65
N GLY A 844 11.17 40.84 -24.11
CA GLY A 844 10.13 40.14 -24.86
C GLY A 844 9.52 38.95 -24.09
N PHE A 845 9.83 37.72 -24.53
CA PHE A 845 9.40 36.46 -23.89
C PHE A 845 10.52 35.75 -23.13
N GLU A 846 11.72 36.33 -23.07
CA GLU A 846 12.88 35.76 -22.36
C GLU A 846 12.83 36.12 -20.87
N TYR A 847 11.80 35.62 -20.18
CA TYR A 847 11.54 35.94 -18.77
C TYR A 847 12.67 35.49 -17.84
N ASP A 848 13.35 34.40 -18.16
CA ASP A 848 14.48 33.92 -17.36
C ASP A 848 15.70 34.85 -17.47
N LEU A 849 15.99 35.36 -18.67
CA LEU A 849 17.05 36.35 -18.90
C LEU A 849 16.72 37.68 -18.19
N ALA A 850 15.45 38.08 -18.19
CA ALA A 850 15.00 39.26 -17.45
C ALA A 850 15.24 39.09 -15.94
N ALA A 851 14.87 37.93 -15.38
CA ALA A 851 15.12 37.59 -13.98
C ALA A 851 16.62 37.50 -13.67
N GLU A 852 17.43 36.92 -14.56
CA GLU A 852 18.89 36.84 -14.42
C GLU A 852 19.50 38.25 -14.36
N THR A 853 19.13 39.12 -15.29
CA THR A 853 19.63 40.49 -15.36
C THR A 853 19.21 41.30 -14.13
N PHE A 854 18.00 41.08 -13.61
CA PHE A 854 17.55 41.65 -12.34
C PHE A 854 18.44 41.21 -11.18
N LEU A 855 18.63 39.90 -11.00
CA LEU A 855 19.43 39.33 -9.92
C LEU A 855 20.89 39.84 -9.96
N GLN A 856 21.45 40.00 -11.16
CA GLN A 856 22.81 40.54 -11.34
C GLN A 856 22.88 42.04 -10.97
N ARG A 857 21.92 42.85 -11.40
CA ARG A 857 21.91 44.31 -11.11
C ARG A 857 21.55 44.65 -9.67
N ASN A 858 20.74 43.83 -9.01
CA ASN A 858 20.36 44.06 -7.62
C ASN A 858 21.55 43.89 -6.64
N GLY A 859 22.68 43.31 -7.08
CA GLY A 859 23.98 43.48 -6.43
C GLY A 859 24.08 42.97 -4.99
N GLY A 860 23.19 42.09 -4.56
CA GLY A 860 23.14 41.58 -3.18
C GLY A 860 22.44 42.50 -2.18
N GLN A 861 21.78 43.58 -2.62
CA GLN A 861 20.77 44.24 -1.78
C GLN A 861 19.63 43.22 -1.56
N GLY A 862 19.25 42.97 -0.31
CA GLY A 862 18.22 41.98 0.01
C GLY A 862 16.95 42.25 -0.81
N ILE A 863 16.49 41.27 -1.58
CA ILE A 863 15.25 41.37 -2.35
C ILE A 863 14.10 41.48 -1.34
N GLU A 864 13.33 42.55 -1.43
CA GLU A 864 12.24 42.79 -0.50
C GLU A 864 11.13 41.74 -0.71
N GLU A 865 10.68 41.14 0.39
CA GLU A 865 9.64 40.10 0.40
C GLU A 865 8.30 40.70 -0.06
N ARG A 866 7.52 39.98 -0.86
CA ARG A 866 6.26 40.46 -1.48
C ARG A 866 5.03 39.66 -1.06
N CYS A 867 5.20 38.40 -0.64
CA CYS A 867 4.12 37.51 -0.24
C CYS A 867 4.49 36.60 0.93
N ASN A 868 3.49 36.14 1.68
CA ASN A 868 3.66 35.21 2.79
C ASN A 868 3.61 33.75 2.32
N ALA A 869 2.85 33.48 1.25
CA ALA A 869 2.77 32.18 0.62
C ALA A 869 2.79 32.32 -0.90
N LEU A 870 3.60 31.47 -1.54
CA LEU A 870 3.76 31.40 -2.99
C LEU A 870 3.33 30.03 -3.49
N PHE A 871 2.52 30.04 -4.54
CA PHE A 871 2.09 28.86 -5.29
C PHE A 871 2.57 29.02 -6.73
N ILE A 872 3.31 28.05 -7.25
CA ILE A 872 3.83 28.07 -8.63
C ILE A 872 3.20 26.92 -9.41
N ASP A 873 2.34 27.25 -10.37
CA ASP A 873 1.78 26.28 -11.32
C ASP A 873 2.67 26.16 -12.55
N GLU A 874 2.81 24.95 -13.10
CA GLU A 874 3.63 24.65 -14.28
C GLU A 874 5.09 25.15 -14.14
N ALA A 875 5.71 24.92 -12.97
CA ALA A 875 7.05 25.42 -12.64
C ALA A 875 8.16 24.95 -13.60
N GLN A 876 7.96 23.85 -14.32
CA GLN A 876 8.83 23.37 -15.39
C GLN A 876 8.97 24.34 -16.58
N ASP A 877 8.04 25.27 -16.76
CA ASP A 877 8.11 26.29 -17.82
C ASP A 877 8.90 27.54 -17.39
N MET A 878 9.43 27.55 -16.17
CA MET A 878 10.19 28.65 -15.62
C MET A 878 11.67 28.26 -15.57
N GLY A 879 12.53 29.17 -16.03
CA GLY A 879 13.97 28.96 -15.98
C GLY A 879 14.55 29.12 -14.57
N PRO A 880 15.82 28.74 -14.36
CA PRO A 880 16.49 28.78 -13.06
C PRO A 880 16.49 30.17 -12.41
N SER A 881 16.77 31.22 -13.18
CA SER A 881 16.86 32.58 -12.66
C SER A 881 15.50 33.10 -12.23
N MET A 882 14.44 32.77 -12.99
CA MET A 882 13.07 33.11 -12.63
C MET A 882 12.62 32.40 -11.37
N LEU A 883 12.89 31.10 -11.23
CA LEU A 883 12.56 30.35 -10.00
C LEU A 883 13.31 30.92 -8.79
N ARG A 884 14.60 31.25 -8.93
CA ARG A 884 15.38 31.88 -7.86
C ARG A 884 14.79 33.22 -7.44
N LEU A 885 14.40 34.06 -8.41
CA LEU A 885 13.74 35.33 -8.14
C LEU A 885 12.42 35.12 -7.40
N LEU A 886 11.53 34.26 -7.88
CA LEU A 886 10.23 34.00 -7.24
C LEU A 886 10.37 33.55 -5.77
N LEU A 887 11.29 32.62 -5.49
CA LEU A 887 11.49 32.11 -4.14
C LEU A 887 12.07 33.15 -3.17
N SER A 888 12.83 34.13 -3.69
CA SER A 888 13.36 35.23 -2.90
C SER A 888 12.29 36.22 -2.43
N LEU A 889 11.14 36.28 -3.13
CA LEU A 889 10.01 37.17 -2.81
C LEU A 889 9.09 36.62 -1.70
N VAL A 890 9.35 35.41 -1.20
CA VAL A 890 8.54 34.77 -0.16
C VAL A 890 9.09 35.10 1.21
N GLN A 891 8.23 35.56 2.11
CA GLN A 891 8.59 35.89 3.47
C GLN A 891 9.14 34.67 4.22
N GLN A 892 10.26 34.87 4.89
CA GLN A 892 10.81 33.90 5.83
C GLN A 892 10.18 34.12 7.21
N THR A 893 9.41 33.13 7.68
CA THR A 893 8.66 33.24 8.95
C THR A 893 9.53 33.07 10.21
N SER A 894 10.74 32.51 10.07
CA SER A 894 11.70 32.37 11.16
C SER A 894 13.13 32.60 10.68
N VAL A 895 13.82 33.57 11.30
CA VAL A 895 15.24 33.84 11.03
C VAL A 895 16.14 32.65 11.41
N ALA A 896 15.72 31.85 12.40
CA ALA A 896 16.46 30.68 12.87
C ALA A 896 16.28 29.43 11.97
N ASP A 897 15.25 29.41 11.13
CA ASP A 897 14.99 28.34 10.17
C ASP A 897 15.04 28.88 8.73
N PRO A 898 16.16 28.71 8.01
CA PRO A 898 16.32 29.13 6.62
C PRO A 898 15.24 28.54 5.68
N ASN A 899 14.61 27.43 6.06
CA ASN A 899 13.60 26.73 5.28
C ASN A 899 12.16 27.11 5.68
N SER A 900 11.97 28.24 6.39
CA SER A 900 10.67 28.71 6.89
C SER A 900 9.90 29.61 5.91
N ARG A 901 9.91 29.23 4.62
CA ARG A 901 9.23 29.95 3.53
C ARG A 901 8.08 29.12 2.99
N SER A 902 6.87 29.67 2.87
CA SER A 902 5.72 28.92 2.33
C SER A 902 5.74 28.92 0.79
N ALA A 903 6.66 28.15 0.20
CA ALA A 903 6.82 28.02 -1.25
C ALA A 903 6.30 26.65 -1.75
N ASN A 904 5.15 26.66 -2.41
CA ASN A 904 4.43 25.47 -2.89
C ASN A 904 4.57 25.35 -4.41
N ILE A 905 5.29 24.34 -4.87
CA ILE A 905 5.72 24.21 -6.26
C ILE A 905 5.03 23.01 -6.92
N PHE A 906 4.37 23.23 -8.06
CA PHE A 906 3.73 22.19 -8.86
C PHE A 906 4.53 21.97 -10.14
N TYR A 907 5.07 20.76 -10.31
CA TYR A 907 6.08 20.45 -11.32
C TYR A 907 5.79 19.16 -12.10
N ASP A 908 5.99 19.14 -13.42
CA ASP A 908 5.85 17.96 -14.30
C ASP A 908 7.03 17.84 -15.27
N ASN A 909 7.89 16.84 -15.05
CA ASN A 909 9.10 16.60 -15.86
C ASN A 909 8.76 16.33 -17.34
N ALA A 910 7.71 15.55 -17.62
CA ALA A 910 7.37 15.12 -18.98
C ALA A 910 6.72 16.23 -19.84
N GLN A 911 6.25 17.32 -19.23
CA GLN A 911 5.64 18.46 -19.92
C GLN A 911 6.58 19.66 -20.08
N ASN A 912 7.88 19.50 -19.81
CA ASN A 912 8.87 20.55 -19.97
C ASN A 912 9.24 20.80 -21.44
N ILE A 913 8.43 21.58 -22.15
CA ILE A 913 8.58 21.84 -23.60
C ILE A 913 9.94 22.49 -23.95
N TYR A 914 10.55 23.22 -23.02
CA TYR A 914 11.82 23.93 -23.24
C TYR A 914 13.07 23.08 -22.98
N GLY A 915 12.93 21.85 -22.45
CA GLY A 915 14.02 20.89 -22.37
C GLY A 915 15.07 21.15 -21.27
N ALA A 916 14.73 21.94 -20.24
CA ALA A 916 15.60 22.10 -19.08
C ALA A 916 15.64 20.82 -18.20
N GLY A 917 16.79 20.52 -17.59
CA GLY A 917 16.88 19.42 -16.61
C GLY A 917 16.09 19.73 -15.33
N THR A 918 15.70 18.69 -14.57
CA THR A 918 15.02 18.88 -13.28
C THR A 918 15.92 19.67 -12.32
N PRO A 919 15.44 20.80 -11.77
CA PRO A 919 16.24 21.64 -10.89
C PRO A 919 16.55 20.93 -9.56
N LYS A 920 17.77 21.11 -9.05
CA LYS A 920 18.12 20.79 -7.66
C LYS A 920 17.63 21.92 -6.76
N TRP A 921 16.51 21.70 -6.07
CA TRP A 921 15.85 22.73 -5.24
C TRP A 921 16.74 23.35 -4.16
N SER A 922 17.75 22.61 -3.67
CA SER A 922 18.80 23.12 -2.77
C SER A 922 19.56 24.30 -3.34
N ASP A 923 19.77 24.35 -4.66
CA ASP A 923 20.54 25.38 -5.35
C ASP A 923 19.77 26.72 -5.39
N TYR A 924 18.48 26.68 -5.05
CA TYR A 924 17.59 27.82 -4.92
C TYR A 924 17.32 28.20 -3.45
N GLY A 925 18.05 27.60 -2.50
CA GLY A 925 17.97 27.93 -1.08
C GLY A 925 16.84 27.26 -0.32
N ILE A 926 16.27 26.16 -0.85
CA ILE A 926 15.12 25.47 -0.26
C ILE A 926 15.41 23.97 -0.07
N ASP A 927 15.06 23.44 1.12
CA ASP A 927 15.16 22.01 1.43
C ASP A 927 13.81 21.31 1.31
N MET A 928 13.71 20.42 0.31
CA MET A 928 12.52 19.64 -0.02
C MET A 928 12.54 18.19 0.51
N ARG A 929 13.55 17.79 1.31
CA ARG A 929 13.65 16.42 1.84
C ARG A 929 12.42 16.09 2.71
N GLY A 930 11.76 14.97 2.40
CA GLY A 930 10.50 14.57 3.06
C GLY A 930 9.28 15.43 2.70
N ARG A 931 9.41 16.41 1.79
CA ARG A 931 8.34 17.35 1.39
C ARG A 931 8.05 17.36 -0.11
N SER A 932 8.68 16.46 -0.85
CA SER A 932 8.30 16.15 -2.22
C SER A 932 7.28 15.02 -2.25
N THR A 933 6.15 15.26 -2.89
CA THR A 933 5.17 14.22 -3.24
C THR A 933 5.14 14.05 -4.74
N ILE A 934 4.99 12.81 -5.23
CA ILE A 934 4.76 12.51 -6.64
C ILE A 934 3.33 11.96 -6.76
N MET A 935 2.51 12.60 -7.59
CA MET A 935 1.18 12.15 -7.96
C MET A 935 1.30 11.08 -9.05
N ARG A 936 0.80 9.88 -8.74
CA ARG A 936 1.00 8.67 -9.52
C ARG A 936 -0.18 8.27 -10.37
N GLU A 937 -1.34 8.90 -10.21
CA GLU A 937 -2.54 8.56 -10.96
C GLU A 937 -2.91 9.65 -11.97
N SER A 938 -3.40 9.25 -13.15
CA SER A 938 -3.97 10.15 -14.15
C SER A 938 -5.39 9.71 -14.51
N PHE A 939 -6.32 10.66 -14.41
CA PHE A 939 -7.75 10.49 -14.73
C PHE A 939 -8.14 11.28 -15.98
N ARG A 940 -7.18 11.94 -16.61
CA ARG A 940 -7.44 12.91 -17.66
C ARG A 940 -7.76 12.24 -18.99
N SER A 941 -6.81 11.45 -19.46
CA SER A 941 -6.79 10.86 -20.80
C SER A 941 -6.90 9.35 -20.71
N THR A 942 -7.40 8.73 -21.78
CA THR A 942 -7.48 7.27 -21.84
C THR A 942 -6.08 6.66 -21.84
N LYS A 943 -5.95 5.46 -21.28
CA LYS A 943 -4.69 4.70 -21.26
C LYS A 943 -4.10 4.55 -22.68
N PRO A 944 -4.86 4.19 -23.73
CA PRO A 944 -4.30 4.10 -25.07
C PRO A 944 -3.75 5.43 -25.61
N ILE A 945 -4.36 6.57 -25.28
CA ILE A 945 -3.88 7.89 -25.68
C ILE A 945 -2.53 8.20 -25.02
N ILE A 946 -2.42 8.02 -23.71
CA ILE A 946 -1.16 8.30 -23.00
C ILE A 946 -0.07 7.31 -23.41
N GLU A 947 -0.39 6.02 -23.54
CA GLU A 947 0.57 5.00 -23.94
C GLU A 947 1.12 5.28 -25.35
N PHE A 948 0.25 5.63 -26.30
CA PHE A 948 0.70 6.07 -27.62
C PHE A 948 1.58 7.34 -27.53
N ALA A 949 1.16 8.34 -26.76
CA ALA A 949 1.90 9.59 -26.62
C ALA A 949 3.29 9.41 -25.99
N VAL A 950 3.41 8.57 -24.95
CA VAL A 950 4.68 8.26 -24.29
C VAL A 950 5.62 7.55 -25.24
N ASN A 951 5.14 6.56 -26.01
CA ASN A 951 5.99 5.84 -26.97
C ASN A 951 6.44 6.73 -28.13
N VAL A 952 5.56 7.61 -28.63
CA VAL A 952 5.96 8.62 -29.64
C VAL A 952 7.00 9.59 -29.06
N LEU A 953 6.87 10.02 -27.80
CA LEU A 953 7.85 10.87 -27.14
C LEU A 953 9.20 10.16 -26.98
N ASP A 954 9.17 8.91 -26.57
CA ASP A 954 10.35 8.06 -26.38
C ASP A 954 11.13 7.87 -27.68
N HIS A 955 10.45 7.47 -28.76
CA HIS A 955 11.09 7.22 -30.06
C HIS A 955 11.59 8.49 -30.75
N LEU A 956 11.07 9.68 -30.38
CA LEU A 956 11.47 10.96 -30.95
C LEU A 956 12.47 11.75 -30.08
N SER A 957 12.68 11.37 -28.83
CA SER A 957 13.58 12.08 -27.89
C SER A 957 14.98 11.46 -27.89
N GLU A 958 16.02 12.29 -27.78
CA GLU A 958 17.43 11.84 -27.70
C GLU A 958 17.89 11.57 -26.26
N THR A 959 17.04 11.87 -25.27
CA THR A 959 17.33 11.83 -23.83
C THR A 959 16.42 10.81 -23.12
N GLU A 960 16.97 10.09 -22.13
CA GLU A 960 16.27 9.12 -21.27
C GLU A 960 15.31 9.81 -20.27
N GLU A 961 14.30 10.52 -20.80
CA GLU A 961 13.43 11.42 -20.02
C GLU A 961 12.34 10.72 -19.19
N HIS A 962 12.16 9.43 -19.38
CA HIS A 962 11.12 8.62 -18.73
C HIS A 962 11.69 7.65 -17.69
N HIS A 963 13.01 7.65 -17.44
CA HIS A 963 13.68 6.79 -16.45
C HIS A 963 13.10 6.93 -15.05
N GLU A 964 12.78 8.16 -14.62
CA GLU A 964 12.13 8.35 -13.32
C GLU A 964 10.77 7.64 -13.25
N LEU A 965 10.00 7.62 -14.34
CA LEU A 965 8.71 6.92 -14.37
C LEU A 965 8.87 5.39 -14.42
N VAL A 966 9.94 4.89 -15.05
CA VAL A 966 10.30 3.46 -15.04
C VAL A 966 10.78 3.03 -13.65
N ASP A 967 11.67 3.79 -13.02
CA ASP A 967 12.17 3.55 -11.66
C ASP A 967 11.05 3.55 -10.61
N LEU A 968 10.04 4.39 -10.81
CA LEU A 968 8.85 4.47 -9.96
C LEU A 968 7.83 3.35 -10.24
N GLY A 969 8.06 2.51 -11.27
CA GLY A 969 7.16 1.43 -11.69
C GLY A 969 5.88 1.93 -12.37
N LEU A 970 5.87 3.18 -12.84
CA LEU A 970 4.72 3.80 -13.52
C LEU A 970 4.72 3.53 -15.03
N LEU A 971 5.90 3.27 -15.59
CA LEU A 971 6.09 2.73 -16.94
C LEU A 971 6.77 1.36 -16.83
N LYS A 972 6.38 0.43 -17.69
CA LYS A 972 6.99 -0.88 -17.80
C LYS A 972 7.43 -1.13 -19.23
N GLU A 973 8.71 -1.39 -19.44
CA GLU A 973 9.20 -1.86 -20.73
C GLU A 973 8.70 -3.27 -21.04
N VAL A 974 8.11 -3.42 -22.22
CA VAL A 974 7.65 -4.69 -22.79
C VAL A 974 8.06 -4.77 -24.25
N ILE A 975 8.08 -5.98 -24.80
CA ILE A 975 8.35 -6.19 -26.22
C ILE A 975 7.00 -6.37 -26.94
N ARG A 976 6.73 -5.54 -27.95
CA ARG A 976 5.52 -5.60 -28.77
C ARG A 976 5.91 -5.62 -30.24
N GLY A 977 5.46 -6.63 -30.98
CA GLY A 977 5.82 -6.78 -32.40
C GLY A 977 7.32 -6.90 -32.67
N GLY A 978 8.13 -7.26 -31.66
CA GLY A 978 9.60 -7.30 -31.75
C GLY A 978 10.31 -5.99 -31.39
N ASN A 979 9.57 -4.91 -31.11
CA ASN A 979 10.10 -3.61 -30.72
C ASN A 979 9.88 -3.32 -29.23
N SER A 980 10.70 -2.44 -28.66
CA SER A 980 10.49 -1.93 -27.30
C SER A 980 9.21 -1.10 -27.24
N TRP A 981 8.43 -1.29 -26.19
CA TRP A 981 7.18 -0.58 -25.95
C TRP A 981 7.04 -0.27 -24.46
N LEU A 982 6.78 1.00 -24.14
CA LEU A 982 6.53 1.45 -22.78
C LEU A 982 5.04 1.31 -22.46
N GLN A 983 4.71 0.35 -21.61
CA GLN A 983 3.36 0.14 -21.10
C GLN A 983 3.06 1.11 -19.94
N VAL A 984 1.89 1.77 -19.98
CA VAL A 984 1.50 2.77 -18.98
C VAL A 984 0.72 2.13 -17.82
N GLY A 985 1.21 2.32 -16.60
CA GLY A 985 0.62 1.79 -15.35
C GLY A 985 -0.20 2.79 -14.53
N PHE A 986 -0.19 4.08 -14.89
CA PHE A 986 -0.77 5.16 -14.05
C PHE A 986 -2.14 5.69 -14.48
N ASN A 987 -2.65 5.31 -15.66
CA ASN A 987 -3.92 5.78 -16.18
C ASN A 987 -5.10 4.95 -15.65
N GLN A 988 -6.12 5.63 -15.13
CA GLN A 988 -7.32 5.01 -14.56
C GLN A 988 -8.50 4.96 -15.54
N VAL A 989 -8.39 5.66 -16.68
CA VAL A 989 -9.45 5.76 -17.69
C VAL A 989 -9.10 4.90 -18.90
N SER A 990 -10.00 4.00 -19.28
CA SER A 990 -9.92 3.27 -20.56
C SER A 990 -10.77 3.96 -21.61
N GLY A 991 -10.43 3.78 -22.89
CA GLY A 991 -11.18 4.30 -24.01
C GLY A 991 -10.61 3.82 -25.33
N PRO A 992 -11.05 4.39 -26.47
CA PRO A 992 -10.62 3.93 -27.78
C PRO A 992 -9.13 4.21 -28.01
N ARG A 993 -8.55 3.41 -28.91
CA ARG A 993 -7.19 3.64 -29.43
C ARG A 993 -7.16 4.96 -30.21
N PRO A 994 -6.02 5.69 -30.22
CA PRO A 994 -5.86 6.86 -31.08
C PRO A 994 -6.12 6.51 -32.54
N HIS A 995 -6.86 7.35 -33.25
CA HIS A 995 -7.03 7.23 -34.69
C HIS A 995 -5.83 7.87 -35.38
N PHE A 996 -5.06 7.08 -36.13
CA PHE A 996 -3.97 7.58 -36.96
C PHE A 996 -4.31 7.37 -38.43
N GLN A 997 -4.12 8.41 -39.24
CA GLN A 997 -4.32 8.35 -40.69
C GLN A 997 -3.14 8.99 -41.42
N ALA A 998 -2.43 8.17 -42.20
CA ALA A 998 -1.45 8.61 -43.18
C ALA A 998 -2.14 8.99 -44.50
N CYS A 999 -1.74 10.12 -45.08
CA CYS A 999 -2.33 10.68 -46.31
C CYS A 999 -1.24 11.01 -47.34
N PRO A 1000 -1.50 10.85 -48.64
CA PRO A 1000 -0.48 11.04 -49.69
C PRO A 1000 -0.01 12.51 -49.82
N ASP A 1001 -0.90 13.46 -49.51
CA ASP A 1001 -0.68 14.89 -49.56
C ASP A 1001 -1.57 15.64 -48.55
N ILE A 1002 -1.29 16.93 -48.34
CA ILE A 1002 -2.01 17.77 -47.38
C ILE A 1002 -3.48 18.00 -47.78
N ASP A 1003 -3.80 18.10 -49.06
CA ASP A 1003 -5.17 18.36 -49.51
C ASP A 1003 -6.08 17.16 -49.19
N SER A 1004 -5.57 15.96 -49.44
CA SER A 1004 -6.20 14.70 -49.05
C SER A 1004 -6.33 14.61 -47.53
N GLN A 1005 -5.31 15.03 -46.79
CA GLN A 1005 -5.34 15.05 -45.33
C GLN A 1005 -6.42 15.98 -44.78
N LEU A 1006 -6.50 17.23 -45.26
CA LEU A 1006 -7.48 18.21 -44.83
C LEU A 1006 -8.91 17.80 -45.23
N LYS A 1007 -9.06 17.12 -46.37
CA LYS A 1007 -10.34 16.52 -46.78
C LYS A 1007 -10.79 15.46 -45.78
N VAL A 1008 -9.94 14.49 -45.45
CA VAL A 1008 -10.27 13.41 -44.50
C VAL A 1008 -10.55 13.97 -43.11
N LEU A 1009 -9.72 14.91 -42.64
CA LEU A 1009 -9.95 15.59 -41.36
C LEU A 1009 -11.30 16.33 -41.36
N GLY A 1010 -11.63 17.05 -42.43
CA GLY A 1010 -12.91 17.74 -42.57
C GLY A 1010 -14.09 16.78 -42.59
N ASP A 1011 -13.98 15.64 -43.27
CA ASP A 1011 -15.04 14.62 -43.33
C ASP A 1011 -15.25 13.97 -41.94
N HIS A 1012 -14.16 13.68 -41.20
CA HIS A 1012 -14.24 13.19 -39.82
C HIS A 1012 -14.84 14.24 -38.87
N LEU A 1013 -14.45 15.52 -39.00
CA LEU A 1013 -15.01 16.60 -38.19
C LEU A 1013 -16.52 16.76 -38.42
N VAL A 1014 -16.98 16.71 -39.67
CA VAL A 1014 -18.42 16.72 -40.01
C VAL A 1014 -19.13 15.50 -39.43
N HIS A 1015 -18.52 14.32 -39.50
CA HIS A 1015 -19.08 13.10 -38.90
C HIS A 1015 -19.27 13.23 -37.38
N LEU A 1016 -18.27 13.76 -36.67
CA LEU A 1016 -18.36 13.99 -35.23
C LEU A 1016 -19.51 14.95 -34.87
N LEU A 1017 -19.65 16.04 -35.61
CA LEU A 1017 -20.68 17.05 -35.38
C LEU A 1017 -22.09 16.55 -35.71
N THR A 1018 -22.24 15.74 -36.77
CA THR A 1018 -23.55 15.36 -37.32
C THR A 1018 -24.00 13.97 -36.89
N ALA A 1019 -23.22 12.94 -37.17
CA ALA A 1019 -23.59 11.55 -36.90
C ALA A 1019 -23.45 11.22 -35.41
N GLU A 1020 -22.38 11.70 -34.78
CA GLU A 1020 -22.08 11.46 -33.37
C GLU A 1020 -22.59 12.56 -32.43
N ALA A 1021 -23.15 13.65 -32.97
CA ALA A 1021 -23.72 14.77 -32.22
C ALA A 1021 -22.77 15.40 -31.18
N VAL A 1022 -21.46 15.34 -31.40
CA VAL A 1022 -20.44 15.93 -30.52
C VAL A 1022 -20.58 17.45 -30.56
N SER A 1023 -20.59 18.09 -29.38
CA SER A 1023 -20.66 19.55 -29.30
C SER A 1023 -19.40 20.19 -29.91
N PRO A 1024 -19.51 21.26 -30.72
CA PRO A 1024 -18.34 21.98 -31.23
C PRO A 1024 -17.32 22.34 -30.14
N ASN A 1025 -17.81 22.72 -28.95
CA ASN A 1025 -16.99 23.09 -27.80
C ASN A 1025 -16.15 21.96 -27.19
N ASP A 1026 -16.47 20.70 -27.52
CA ASP A 1026 -15.72 19.51 -27.09
C ASP A 1026 -14.53 19.20 -27.98
N ILE A 1027 -14.45 19.85 -29.13
CA ILE A 1027 -13.46 19.56 -30.16
C ILE A 1027 -12.41 20.66 -30.16
N CYS A 1028 -11.14 20.26 -30.09
CA CYS A 1028 -10.01 21.15 -30.24
C CYS A 1028 -9.07 20.65 -31.34
N ILE A 1029 -8.64 21.57 -32.21
CA ILE A 1029 -7.63 21.32 -33.23
C ILE A 1029 -6.30 21.90 -32.76
N LEU A 1030 -5.29 21.05 -32.60
CA LEU A 1030 -3.95 21.46 -32.18
C LEU A 1030 -2.96 21.34 -33.34
N TYR A 1031 -2.33 22.46 -33.71
CA TYR A 1031 -1.45 22.53 -34.87
C TYR A 1031 -0.05 23.03 -34.50
N ASN A 1032 0.92 22.79 -35.38
CA ASN A 1032 2.23 23.42 -35.35
C ASN A 1032 2.54 24.15 -36.67
N GLY A 1033 2.99 25.40 -36.60
CA GLY A 1033 3.37 26.21 -37.77
C GLY A 1033 2.23 27.09 -38.33
N LYS A 1034 2.57 28.31 -38.77
CA LYS A 1034 1.59 29.29 -39.30
C LYS A 1034 0.94 28.81 -40.60
N HIS A 1035 1.72 28.16 -41.45
CA HIS A 1035 1.25 27.63 -42.74
C HIS A 1035 0.20 26.52 -42.57
N VAL A 1036 0.33 25.68 -41.53
CA VAL A 1036 -0.64 24.61 -41.25
C VAL A 1036 -1.99 25.21 -40.85
N VAL A 1037 -2.01 26.19 -39.94
CA VAL A 1037 -3.28 26.82 -39.53
C VAL A 1037 -3.93 27.57 -40.67
N GLU A 1038 -3.18 28.27 -41.53
CA GLU A 1038 -3.74 28.93 -42.72
C GLU A 1038 -4.40 27.91 -43.66
N ALA A 1039 -3.75 26.78 -43.92
CA ALA A 1039 -4.31 25.71 -44.77
C ALA A 1039 -5.57 25.09 -44.14
N VAL A 1040 -5.55 24.79 -42.84
CA VAL A 1040 -6.69 24.24 -42.10
C VAL A 1040 -7.87 25.22 -42.09
N MET A 1041 -7.63 26.50 -41.81
CA MET A 1041 -8.67 27.54 -41.81
C MET A 1041 -9.30 27.69 -43.19
N ASN A 1042 -8.50 27.74 -44.25
CA ASN A 1042 -9.00 27.86 -45.62
C ASN A 1042 -9.85 26.64 -46.04
N ALA A 1043 -9.45 25.43 -45.64
CA ALA A 1043 -10.14 24.21 -46.03
C ALA A 1043 -11.41 23.94 -45.20
N LEU A 1044 -11.41 24.23 -43.90
CA LEU A 1044 -12.47 23.82 -42.98
C LEU A 1044 -13.50 24.90 -42.68
N THR A 1045 -13.13 26.18 -42.67
CA THR A 1045 -14.08 27.26 -42.33
C THR A 1045 -15.33 27.26 -43.23
N PRO A 1046 -15.22 27.16 -44.58
CA PRO A 1046 -16.40 27.10 -45.43
C PRO A 1046 -17.26 25.84 -45.20
N ARG A 1047 -16.62 24.71 -44.85
CA ARG A 1047 -17.30 23.44 -44.58
C ARG A 1047 -18.09 23.49 -43.28
N LEU A 1048 -17.52 24.08 -42.23
CA LEU A 1048 -18.16 24.19 -40.91
C LEU A 1048 -19.27 25.23 -40.88
N ALA A 1049 -19.13 26.32 -41.64
CA ALA A 1049 -20.17 27.34 -41.79
C ALA A 1049 -21.49 26.76 -42.33
N ALA A 1050 -21.44 25.69 -43.15
CA ALA A 1050 -22.62 24.98 -43.63
C ALA A 1050 -23.44 24.28 -42.51
N PHE A 1051 -22.85 24.12 -41.33
CA PHE A 1051 -23.46 23.51 -40.14
C PHE A 1051 -23.64 24.51 -38.99
N ASP A 1052 -23.56 25.82 -39.25
CA ASP A 1052 -23.61 26.88 -38.23
C ASP A 1052 -22.51 26.78 -37.16
N VAL A 1053 -21.35 26.21 -37.53
CA VAL A 1053 -20.18 26.06 -36.67
C VAL A 1053 -19.06 27.00 -37.09
N GLU A 1054 -18.54 27.77 -36.14
CA GLU A 1054 -17.42 28.70 -36.34
C GLU A 1054 -16.09 28.01 -35.96
N LEU A 1055 -15.08 28.07 -36.84
CA LEU A 1055 -13.72 27.67 -36.50
C LEU A 1055 -12.95 28.86 -35.92
N SER A 1056 -12.69 28.84 -34.62
CA SER A 1056 -12.15 29.98 -33.88
C SER A 1056 -10.66 29.81 -33.59
N HIS A 1057 -9.83 30.65 -34.22
CA HIS A 1057 -8.37 30.66 -34.00
C HIS A 1057 -7.99 31.60 -32.85
N GLN A 1058 -7.47 31.04 -31.77
CA GLN A 1058 -7.10 31.81 -30.57
C GLN A 1058 -5.74 31.34 -30.05
N VAL A 1059 -4.80 32.26 -29.80
CA VAL A 1059 -3.42 31.94 -29.36
C VAL A 1059 -2.97 32.97 -28.33
N GLY A 1060 -2.28 32.54 -27.27
CA GLY A 1060 -1.65 33.44 -26.30
C GLY A 1060 -2.61 34.28 -25.44
N GLN A 1061 -3.89 33.92 -25.40
CA GLN A 1061 -4.94 34.64 -24.66
C GLN A 1061 -5.90 33.65 -23.97
N SER A 1062 -6.68 34.12 -23.00
CA SER A 1062 -7.76 33.32 -22.40
C SER A 1062 -8.77 32.91 -23.46
N PHE A 1063 -9.10 31.61 -23.49
CA PHE A 1063 -9.99 31.07 -24.52
C PHE A 1063 -11.45 31.47 -24.31
N GLN A 1064 -12.08 32.01 -25.34
CA GLN A 1064 -13.52 32.23 -25.38
C GLN A 1064 -14.18 31.04 -26.08
N ARG A 1065 -15.00 30.27 -25.35
CA ARG A 1065 -15.72 29.11 -25.88
C ARG A 1065 -17.22 29.42 -26.03
N ARG A 1066 -17.76 29.37 -27.25
CA ARG A 1066 -19.19 29.51 -27.55
C ARG A 1066 -19.77 28.17 -27.97
N SER A 1067 -21.04 27.90 -27.70
CA SER A 1067 -21.67 26.59 -27.98
C SER A 1067 -21.47 26.08 -29.41
N ASN A 1068 -21.28 26.99 -30.38
CA ASN A 1068 -21.09 26.70 -31.79
C ASN A 1068 -19.65 26.87 -32.31
N THR A 1069 -18.63 26.97 -31.44
CA THR A 1069 -17.23 27.16 -31.86
C THR A 1069 -16.40 25.89 -31.72
N VAL A 1070 -15.65 25.52 -32.76
CA VAL A 1070 -14.51 24.58 -32.66
C VAL A 1070 -13.25 25.41 -32.47
N LEU A 1071 -12.49 25.12 -31.41
CA LEU A 1071 -11.26 25.86 -31.09
C LEU A 1071 -10.07 25.31 -31.87
N ILE A 1072 -9.33 26.18 -32.57
CA ILE A 1072 -8.03 25.86 -33.16
C ILE A 1072 -6.92 26.69 -32.51
N THR A 1073 -5.87 26.04 -32.02
CA THR A 1073 -4.80 26.70 -31.28
C THR A 1073 -3.50 25.90 -31.30
N THR A 1074 -2.45 26.42 -30.66
CA THR A 1074 -1.16 25.74 -30.51
C THR A 1074 -1.12 24.92 -29.21
N PRO A 1075 -0.35 23.83 -29.15
CA PRO A 1075 -0.17 23.03 -27.91
C PRO A 1075 0.30 23.87 -26.73
N ASN A 1076 1.18 24.85 -26.97
CA ASN A 1076 1.68 25.76 -25.93
C ASN A 1076 0.56 26.64 -25.36
N SER A 1077 -0.28 27.23 -26.20
CA SER A 1077 -1.42 28.03 -25.73
C SER A 1077 -2.46 27.17 -25.01
N PHE A 1078 -2.68 25.94 -25.45
CA PHE A 1078 -3.65 25.02 -24.84
C PHE A 1078 -3.11 24.26 -23.62
N LYS A 1079 -1.86 24.52 -23.21
CA LYS A 1079 -1.28 23.91 -22.02
C LYS A 1079 -2.10 24.29 -20.77
N GLY A 1080 -2.35 23.30 -19.91
CA GLY A 1080 -3.32 23.31 -18.80
C GLY A 1080 -4.81 23.17 -19.18
N TYR A 1081 -5.19 23.26 -20.47
CA TYR A 1081 -6.56 22.97 -20.95
C TYR A 1081 -6.71 21.56 -21.50
N GLU A 1082 -7.96 21.14 -21.75
CA GLU A 1082 -8.34 19.87 -22.34
C GLU A 1082 -9.61 19.96 -23.20
N ALA A 1083 -9.83 18.91 -23.99
CA ALA A 1083 -10.99 18.72 -24.86
C ALA A 1083 -11.37 17.22 -24.89
N GLU A 1084 -12.65 16.89 -25.05
CA GLU A 1084 -13.08 15.49 -25.20
C GLU A 1084 -12.50 14.88 -26.48
N VAL A 1085 -12.41 15.69 -27.55
CA VAL A 1085 -11.82 15.32 -28.83
C VAL A 1085 -10.68 16.27 -29.18
N VAL A 1086 -9.49 15.72 -29.46
CA VAL A 1086 -8.38 16.47 -30.05
C VAL A 1086 -8.03 15.93 -31.42
N LEU A 1087 -7.95 16.83 -32.39
CA LEU A 1087 -7.53 16.56 -33.76
C LEU A 1087 -6.19 17.25 -34.02
N ILE A 1088 -5.20 16.50 -34.51
CA ILE A 1088 -3.86 17.00 -34.82
C ILE A 1088 -3.62 16.91 -36.34
N PRO A 1089 -3.86 17.97 -37.12
CA PRO A 1089 -3.49 18.03 -38.52
C PRO A 1089 -1.97 18.11 -38.69
N CYS A 1090 -1.48 17.59 -39.82
CA CYS A 1090 -0.08 17.68 -40.23
C CYS A 1090 0.90 17.37 -39.10
N ALA A 1091 0.72 16.25 -38.38
CA ALA A 1091 1.51 15.93 -37.20
C ALA A 1091 3.03 15.79 -37.50
N ASP A 1092 3.39 15.46 -38.74
CA ASP A 1092 4.78 15.49 -39.26
C ASP A 1092 5.40 16.90 -39.28
N GLN A 1093 4.59 17.95 -39.14
CA GLN A 1093 5.04 19.34 -39.09
C GLN A 1093 5.44 19.78 -37.67
N PHE A 1094 5.43 18.92 -36.66
CA PHE A 1094 5.95 19.20 -35.31
C PHE A 1094 7.49 19.27 -35.29
N VAL A 1095 8.02 20.19 -36.07
CA VAL A 1095 9.44 20.47 -36.29
C VAL A 1095 9.66 21.98 -36.12
N GLY A 1096 10.68 22.35 -35.36
CA GLY A 1096 11.03 23.72 -35.04
C GLY A 1096 12.04 24.33 -36.00
N ALA A 1097 12.47 25.56 -35.70
CA ALA A 1097 13.58 26.20 -36.40
C ALA A 1097 14.84 25.31 -36.31
N GLY A 1098 15.59 25.21 -37.42
CA GLY A 1098 16.79 24.35 -37.49
C GLY A 1098 16.51 22.87 -37.69
N TYR A 1099 15.28 22.47 -38.08
CA TYR A 1099 14.89 21.07 -38.32
C TYR A 1099 15.00 20.16 -37.10
N ARG A 1100 14.81 20.72 -35.89
CA ARG A 1100 14.73 19.96 -34.64
C ARG A 1100 13.32 19.43 -34.41
N VAL A 1101 13.17 18.16 -34.06
CA VAL A 1101 11.88 17.55 -33.71
C VAL A 1101 11.33 18.20 -32.43
N LEU A 1102 10.05 18.58 -32.43
CA LEU A 1102 9.36 19.13 -31.26
C LEU A 1102 8.58 18.03 -30.53
N ALA A 1103 9.27 16.96 -30.13
CA ALA A 1103 8.68 15.76 -29.53
C ALA A 1103 7.79 16.08 -28.31
N LYS A 1104 8.27 16.97 -27.43
CA LYS A 1104 7.53 17.41 -26.24
C LYS A 1104 6.28 18.21 -26.57
N SER A 1105 6.32 19.07 -27.59
CA SER A 1105 5.14 19.80 -28.05
C SER A 1105 4.09 18.85 -28.62
N LEU A 1106 4.52 17.81 -29.33
CA LEU A 1106 3.64 16.77 -29.88
C LEU A 1106 3.04 15.91 -28.76
N TYR A 1107 3.85 15.48 -27.78
CA TYR A 1107 3.38 14.82 -26.56
C TYR A 1107 2.34 15.67 -25.83
N VAL A 1108 2.62 16.96 -25.62
CA VAL A 1108 1.68 17.90 -25.00
C VAL A 1108 0.43 18.05 -25.86
N ALA A 1109 0.49 17.97 -27.19
CA ALA A 1109 -0.71 18.03 -28.03
C ALA A 1109 -1.60 16.77 -27.85
N MET A 1110 -0.99 15.59 -27.89
CA MET A 1110 -1.70 14.31 -27.78
C MET A 1110 -2.36 14.12 -26.41
N THR A 1111 -1.66 14.50 -25.34
CA THR A 1111 -2.14 14.35 -23.94
C THR A 1111 -3.21 15.37 -23.52
N ARG A 1112 -3.74 16.18 -24.46
CA ARG A 1112 -4.87 17.11 -24.23
C ARG A 1112 -6.22 16.49 -24.55
N ALA A 1113 -6.21 15.33 -25.21
CA ALA A 1113 -7.41 14.54 -25.50
C ALA A 1113 -7.88 13.81 -24.25
N ARG A 1114 -9.13 14.00 -23.85
CA ARG A 1114 -9.73 13.21 -22.75
C ARG A 1114 -10.26 11.86 -23.23
N SER A 1115 -10.95 11.85 -24.38
CA SER A 1115 -11.66 10.66 -24.86
C SER A 1115 -11.17 10.20 -26.24
N ILE A 1116 -11.09 11.10 -27.21
CA ILE A 1116 -10.74 10.79 -28.60
C ILE A 1116 -9.51 11.61 -29.03
N LEU A 1117 -8.50 10.91 -29.55
CA LEU A 1117 -7.35 11.50 -30.21
C LEU A 1117 -7.35 11.05 -31.68
N ALA A 1118 -7.32 12.00 -32.60
CA ALA A 1118 -7.11 11.72 -34.02
C ALA A 1118 -5.91 12.49 -34.56
N ILE A 1119 -5.01 11.79 -35.23
CA ILE A 1119 -3.74 12.29 -35.72
C ILE A 1119 -3.68 12.06 -37.22
N TYR A 1120 -3.35 13.12 -37.95
CA TYR A 1120 -3.21 13.06 -39.40
C TYR A 1120 -1.79 13.45 -39.79
N SER A 1121 -1.13 12.60 -40.57
CA SER A 1121 0.24 12.84 -41.04
C SER A 1121 0.39 12.54 -42.53
N MET A 1122 1.44 13.06 -43.16
CA MET A 1122 1.83 12.65 -44.51
C MET A 1122 2.34 11.20 -44.50
N ASP A 1123 2.00 10.42 -45.52
CA ASP A 1123 2.54 9.07 -45.72
C ASP A 1123 4.04 9.16 -46.03
N PRO A 1124 4.92 8.56 -45.20
CA PRO A 1124 6.37 8.62 -45.40
C PRO A 1124 6.82 7.98 -46.72
N ASN A 1125 6.00 7.07 -47.28
CA ASN A 1125 6.26 6.36 -48.54
C ASN A 1125 5.71 7.07 -49.78
N SER A 1126 4.98 8.17 -49.62
CA SER A 1126 4.42 8.93 -50.74
C SER A 1126 5.54 9.47 -51.64
N ARG A 1127 5.57 9.02 -52.90
CA ARG A 1127 6.44 9.59 -53.95
C ARG A 1127 5.72 10.80 -54.52
N SER A 1128 6.04 12.01 -54.06
CA SER A 1128 5.41 13.22 -54.56
C SER A 1128 5.57 13.34 -56.08
N SER A 1129 4.50 13.18 -56.85
CA SER A 1129 4.47 13.40 -58.30
C SER A 1129 4.27 14.88 -58.69
N GLY A 1130 4.36 15.78 -57.71
CA GLY A 1130 4.30 17.23 -57.89
C GLY A 1130 5.15 17.93 -56.84
N LYS A 1131 5.52 19.20 -57.09
CA LYS A 1131 6.23 20.04 -56.11
C LYS A 1131 5.45 19.99 -54.80
N PRO A 1132 5.99 19.45 -53.70
CA PRO A 1132 5.29 19.46 -52.43
C PRO A 1132 5.11 20.92 -52.01
N THR A 1133 3.89 21.29 -51.59
CA THR A 1133 3.57 22.63 -51.10
C THR A 1133 4.37 22.99 -49.83
N PHE A 1134 4.95 21.99 -49.15
CA PHE A 1134 5.74 22.09 -47.93
C PHE A 1134 7.01 21.25 -48.00
N SER A 1135 8.06 21.63 -47.25
CA SER A 1135 9.31 20.86 -47.20
C SER A 1135 9.11 19.53 -46.46
N PHE A 1136 8.84 18.44 -47.18
CA PHE A 1136 8.87 17.08 -46.61
C PHE A 1136 10.32 16.57 -46.54
N GLY A 1137 11.12 17.25 -45.71
CA GLY A 1137 12.52 16.93 -45.46
C GLY A 1137 12.70 15.69 -44.58
N ARG A 1138 13.95 15.29 -44.37
CA ARG A 1138 14.33 14.09 -43.58
C ARG A 1138 13.70 14.06 -42.18
N THR A 1139 13.71 15.19 -41.47
CA THR A 1139 13.13 15.29 -40.11
C THR A 1139 11.61 15.11 -40.11
N HIS A 1140 10.90 15.66 -41.10
CA HIS A 1140 9.44 15.49 -41.21
C HIS A 1140 9.07 14.03 -41.47
N ARG A 1141 9.84 13.36 -42.33
CA ARG A 1141 9.67 11.92 -42.60
C ARG A 1141 9.92 11.09 -41.32
N GLN A 1142 10.95 11.41 -40.54
CA GLN A 1142 11.22 10.72 -39.27
C GLN A 1142 10.01 10.80 -38.32
N VAL A 1143 9.38 11.97 -38.17
CA VAL A 1143 8.18 12.12 -37.33
C VAL A 1143 7.02 11.27 -37.87
N ALA A 1144 6.81 11.27 -39.19
CA ALA A 1144 5.76 10.48 -39.84
C ALA A 1144 5.97 8.96 -39.68
N GLU A 1145 7.22 8.49 -39.84
CA GLU A 1145 7.60 7.08 -39.67
C GLU A 1145 7.33 6.59 -38.24
N VAL A 1146 7.75 7.37 -37.24
CA VAL A 1146 7.53 7.02 -35.82
C VAL A 1146 6.04 7.00 -35.48
N LEU A 1147 5.26 7.98 -35.95
CA LEU A 1147 3.81 7.98 -35.74
C LEU A 1147 3.13 6.75 -36.36
N GLN A 1148 3.54 6.36 -37.57
CA GLN A 1148 3.02 5.18 -38.26
C GLN A 1148 3.43 3.87 -37.57
N GLU A 1149 4.68 3.78 -37.11
CA GLU A 1149 5.18 2.63 -36.35
C GLU A 1149 4.44 2.46 -35.03
N CYS A 1150 4.34 3.52 -34.21
CA CYS A 1150 3.59 3.47 -32.97
C CYS A 1150 2.11 3.13 -33.20
N ALA A 1151 1.50 3.61 -34.30
CA ALA A 1151 0.13 3.28 -34.63
C ALA A 1151 -0.04 1.79 -34.95
N ALA A 1152 0.88 1.21 -35.73
CA ALA A 1152 0.89 -0.21 -36.03
C ALA A 1152 1.12 -1.08 -34.78
N LEU A 1153 2.02 -0.66 -33.88
CA LEU A 1153 2.26 -1.35 -32.61
C LEU A 1153 1.06 -1.28 -31.67
N VAL A 1154 0.25 -0.22 -31.72
CA VAL A 1154 -1.01 -0.15 -30.98
C VAL A 1154 -2.08 -1.06 -31.58
N GLU A 1155 -2.04 -1.34 -32.89
CA GLU A 1155 -2.96 -2.28 -33.55
C GLU A 1155 -2.72 -3.73 -33.13
N LEU A 1156 -1.45 -4.16 -33.12
CA LEU A 1156 -0.96 -5.46 -32.63
C LEU A 1156 -1.25 -5.68 -31.14
#